data_AF-A0A3D2V5H9-F1
#
_entry.id   AF-A0A3D2V5H9-F1
#
_cell.length_a   1.000
_cell.length_b   1.000
_cell.length_c   1.000
_cell.angle_alpha   90.00
_cell.angle_beta   90.00
_cell.angle_gamma   90.00
#
_symmetry.space_group_name_H-M   'P 1'
#
loop_
_entity.id
_entity.type
_entity.pdbx_description
1 polymer ?
#
loop_
_entity_poly.entity_id
_entity_poly.type
_entity_poly.pdbx_seq_one_letter_code
_entity_poly.pdbx_strand_id
1 'polypeptide(L)'
;MITKLNWRFVNRQLPVLFVASITCIPSLAFAQKSLDSDFAPKIQPLLVKYCFECHSGDTTEAEVDLASFADANAIRKDTKTWIRIAKMLSTRQMPPKESAQLGDEEFKTITTWVSQFLLNEARANAGDPGPVVLRRLSNAEYTHSIRDLTELPSLSPTKEFPVDGAAGEGFTNTGEALVMSPNLVRKYLDAGKQIASHAVLTPTGIRFSEGTSLRDWTDEGIADVRAFYQGFINNPTDVPEEQKGYLFVEPFITAIAEARDALNAGQATIDEVAVKYNLNVKYLKTLRHLLEDEDDQSLLLNLARERWQKGDITGTSSFIDQWQSVLWKFSPIGHVGRAGAAAKWQEQNNPIINSERFQIDFPPTQTEDVVIFLSASDASDGNDSDYVLWQYPHLTKTDDKPILLSKMPELAKRMDQASQDFVNKTAKYLIAANAFSSAPDTNLEALAAQHDVDPAALQVWINYLGIGRDSSVKVTGHFTSKLTNVAGYSFINGWGLPATPSILANSSDTEVAIPGTAKPHRVTAHPSPSHFAAIGWQSPVDGTFEIDAVIADAHGCGNGEEWWLQHQTRQTIQTLWEGSFGVNGKATMETQTVVVKKGELISFILGPNKNNHACDLTQMDLTIREVGGEKRTWDLAKDISGNILVANPLPDSFGTPGVWHLYSNVLTTVNKGVGKVSNIPATSLLHKWLQAEDETERTTLAREIQKLAVGVAPEDDTSPDAILRKQLRHLNEEIEYADLQEELAFDARFGTHPLEGEVNPNDLVVKAPNVIQLRIPARIAAGRSFVVTGLLDATNGKNGTVQLYADTKPIVESINPGKRVITIQDSAAHKAMIRAFDDFRDLFPRALCYSRVVPVDEAVTLTLFYREDDTFARLFLTEEQRQSLDAQWDEFLFVAHEPTRYVVAFEQIYQFATQDRPDIVKELEPLEAGVR
;
A
#
# COMPACT_ATOMS: atom_id res chain seq x y z
N MET A 1 -2.53 -53.41 19.32
CA MET A 1 -1.11 -53.56 18.91
C MET A 1 -0.35 -52.37 19.49
N ILE A 2 0.26 -52.54 20.66
CA ILE A 2 1.21 -51.56 21.20
C ILE A 2 2.58 -52.17 20.98
N THR A 3 3.31 -51.65 20.01
CA THR A 3 4.73 -51.95 19.82
C THR A 3 5.48 -50.67 19.50
N LYS A 4 6.50 -50.44 20.32
CA LYS A 4 7.68 -49.58 20.12
C LYS A 4 7.48 -48.07 20.32
N LEU A 5 7.70 -47.63 21.56
CA LEU A 5 8.28 -46.31 21.85
C LEU A 5 9.75 -46.52 22.20
N ASN A 6 10.64 -46.05 21.32
CA ASN A 6 12.09 -46.00 21.54
C ASN A 6 12.43 -44.81 22.43
N TRP A 7 12.96 -45.07 23.62
CA TRP A 7 13.54 -44.02 24.47
C TRP A 7 15.00 -43.78 24.08
N ARG A 8 15.32 -42.60 23.55
CA ARG A 8 16.70 -42.14 23.33
C ARG A 8 17.19 -41.45 24.61
N PHE A 9 17.98 -42.15 25.42
CA PHE A 9 18.77 -41.53 26.48
C PHE A 9 20.10 -40.99 25.92
N VAL A 10 20.39 -39.73 26.24
CA VAL A 10 21.65 -39.04 25.98
C VAL A 10 22.78 -39.73 26.76
N ASN A 11 23.75 -40.25 26.02
CA ASN A 11 24.87 -41.03 26.54
C ASN A 11 26.00 -40.08 26.96
N ARG A 12 26.20 -39.89 28.27
CA ARG A 12 27.35 -39.17 28.85
C ARG A 12 28.31 -40.24 29.42
N GLN A 13 29.29 -40.66 28.63
CA GLN A 13 30.27 -41.65 29.05
C GLN A 13 31.40 -41.00 29.90
N LEU A 14 31.60 -41.52 31.10
CA LEU A 14 32.84 -41.47 31.87
C LEU A 14 33.17 -42.92 32.25
N PRO A 15 34.40 -43.43 32.01
CA PRO A 15 34.69 -44.85 32.15
C PRO A 15 35.05 -45.17 33.60
N VAL A 16 34.28 -46.04 34.23
CA VAL A 16 34.71 -46.75 35.44
C VAL A 16 35.00 -48.19 35.04
N LEU A 17 36.28 -48.53 35.00
CA LEU A 17 36.80 -49.88 35.03
C LEU A 17 36.29 -50.59 36.30
N PHE A 18 35.49 -51.64 36.14
CA PHE A 18 35.37 -52.66 37.18
C PHE A 18 35.60 -54.04 36.57
N VAL A 19 36.73 -54.61 36.98
CA VAL A 19 37.24 -55.92 36.61
C VAL A 19 36.33 -56.99 37.21
N ALA A 20 35.99 -57.98 36.37
CA ALA A 20 35.34 -59.20 36.76
C ALA A 20 36.13 -59.96 37.84
N SER A 21 35.46 -60.37 38.90
CA SER A 21 35.88 -61.52 39.71
C SER A 21 34.63 -62.23 40.19
N ILE A 22 34.22 -63.23 39.40
CA ILE A 22 33.29 -64.27 39.79
C ILE A 22 34.04 -65.17 40.77
N THR A 23 33.73 -65.04 42.06
CA THR A 23 33.95 -66.10 43.04
C THR A 23 32.63 -66.37 43.72
N CYS A 24 32.01 -67.46 43.27
CA CYS A 24 30.83 -68.07 43.83
C CYS A 24 31.13 -68.51 45.27
N ILE A 25 30.44 -67.93 46.26
CA ILE A 25 30.37 -68.48 47.62
C ILE A 25 28.94 -69.02 47.81
N PRO A 26 28.70 -70.33 47.68
CA PRO A 26 27.43 -70.94 48.06
C PRO A 26 27.47 -71.28 49.56
N SER A 27 27.47 -70.28 50.45
CA SER A 27 27.42 -70.53 51.92
C SER A 27 26.04 -70.36 52.55
N LEU A 28 25.04 -69.85 51.82
CA LEU A 28 23.69 -69.65 52.38
C LEU A 28 22.84 -70.93 52.36
N ALA A 29 23.00 -71.81 51.37
CA ALA A 29 22.22 -73.05 51.30
C ALA A 29 22.61 -74.09 52.38
N PHE A 30 23.84 -74.05 52.89
CA PHE A 30 24.33 -75.01 53.88
C PHE A 30 23.83 -74.71 55.32
N ALA A 31 23.63 -73.43 55.67
CA ALA A 31 23.15 -73.03 57.00
C ALA A 31 21.63 -73.22 57.21
N GLN A 32 20.83 -73.15 56.14
CA GLN A 32 19.38 -73.34 56.23
C GLN A 32 19.00 -74.82 56.40
N LYS A 33 19.73 -75.72 55.72
CA LYS A 33 19.54 -77.16 55.84
C LYS A 33 19.92 -77.69 57.23
N SER A 34 20.88 -77.05 57.92
CA SER A 34 21.32 -77.46 59.26
C SER A 34 20.31 -77.13 60.36
N LEU A 35 19.58 -76.00 60.27
CA LEU A 35 18.60 -75.61 61.29
C LEU A 35 17.35 -76.50 61.26
N ASP A 36 16.87 -76.85 60.07
CA ASP A 36 15.73 -77.76 59.90
C ASP A 36 16.05 -79.17 60.40
N SER A 37 17.25 -79.66 60.08
CA SER A 37 17.73 -80.97 60.56
C SER A 37 18.02 -80.98 62.05
N ASP A 38 18.21 -79.81 62.68
CA ASP A 38 18.47 -79.68 64.11
C ASP A 38 17.18 -79.63 64.96
N PHE A 39 16.03 -79.32 64.36
CA PHE A 39 14.76 -79.20 65.11
C PHE A 39 14.38 -80.50 65.83
N ALA A 40 14.21 -81.60 65.09
CA ALA A 40 13.80 -82.89 65.64
C ALA A 40 14.81 -83.50 66.65
N PRO A 41 16.15 -83.51 66.39
CA PRO A 41 17.09 -84.11 67.32
C PRO A 41 17.55 -83.21 68.47
N LYS A 42 17.49 -81.87 68.35
CA LYS A 42 18.05 -80.95 69.37
C LYS A 42 17.03 -80.06 70.06
N ILE A 43 15.95 -79.67 69.38
CA ILE A 43 15.00 -78.66 69.90
C ILE A 43 13.70 -79.29 70.38
N GLN A 44 13.12 -80.20 69.59
CA GLN A 44 11.90 -80.92 69.94
C GLN A 44 12.00 -81.66 71.30
N PRO A 45 13.13 -82.33 71.65
CA PRO A 45 13.26 -82.94 72.98
C PRO A 45 13.23 -81.93 74.12
N LEU A 46 13.76 -80.71 73.91
CA LEU A 46 13.71 -79.63 74.91
C LEU A 46 12.28 -79.10 75.07
N LEU A 47 11.54 -78.95 73.97
CA LEU A 47 10.12 -78.55 74.02
C LEU A 47 9.26 -79.59 74.74
N VAL A 48 9.46 -80.89 74.43
CA VAL A 48 8.76 -81.99 75.10
C VAL A 48 9.06 -82.02 76.60
N LYS A 49 10.33 -81.80 76.97
CA LYS A 49 10.79 -81.87 78.36
C LYS A 49 10.35 -80.67 79.21
N TYR A 50 10.34 -79.46 78.65
CA TYR A 50 10.21 -78.22 79.42
C TYR A 50 8.99 -77.35 79.06
N CYS A 51 8.32 -77.60 77.93
CA CYS A 51 7.25 -76.72 77.44
C CYS A 51 5.91 -77.44 77.22
N PHE A 52 5.90 -78.74 76.92
CA PHE A 52 4.67 -79.46 76.55
C PHE A 52 3.70 -79.68 77.71
N GLU A 53 4.15 -79.64 78.96
CA GLU A 53 3.25 -79.74 80.12
C GLU A 53 2.17 -78.63 80.12
N CYS A 54 2.55 -77.41 79.71
CA CYS A 54 1.67 -76.22 79.71
C CYS A 54 1.22 -75.78 78.29
N HIS A 55 1.90 -76.24 77.24
CA HIS A 55 1.68 -75.80 75.86
C HIS A 55 1.50 -76.99 74.89
N SER A 56 0.78 -78.04 75.28
CA SER A 56 0.41 -79.13 74.36
C SER A 56 -0.94 -79.76 74.67
N GLY A 57 -1.66 -80.22 73.63
CA GLY A 57 -2.90 -80.99 73.80
C GLY A 57 -4.02 -80.18 74.45
N ASP A 58 -4.60 -80.70 75.54
CA ASP A 58 -5.71 -80.04 76.26
C ASP A 58 -5.24 -78.86 77.16
N THR A 59 -3.92 -78.67 77.32
CA THR A 59 -3.31 -77.56 78.08
C THR A 59 -2.52 -76.65 77.14
N THR A 60 -3.17 -75.58 76.67
CA THR A 60 -2.57 -74.56 75.76
C THR A 60 -2.59 -73.18 76.40
N GLU A 61 -1.70 -72.95 77.37
CA GLU A 61 -1.62 -71.64 78.03
C GLU A 61 -1.31 -70.52 77.02
N ALA A 62 -1.96 -69.37 77.20
CA ALA A 62 -1.89 -68.21 76.29
C ALA A 62 -2.27 -68.52 74.83
N GLU A 63 -3.10 -69.55 74.59
CA GLU A 63 -3.53 -70.02 73.26
C GLU A 63 -2.35 -70.48 72.38
N VAL A 64 -1.25 -70.93 73.00
CA VAL A 64 -0.06 -71.46 72.30
C VAL A 64 0.00 -72.97 72.45
N ASP A 65 -0.17 -73.68 71.34
CA ASP A 65 0.05 -75.13 71.23
C ASP A 65 1.37 -75.42 70.51
N LEU A 66 2.40 -75.81 71.26
CA LEU A 66 3.71 -76.13 70.73
C LEU A 66 3.76 -77.52 70.08
N ALA A 67 2.81 -78.42 70.37
CA ALA A 67 2.74 -79.73 69.75
C ALA A 67 2.25 -79.67 68.30
N SER A 68 1.53 -78.60 67.92
CA SER A 68 1.14 -78.33 66.52
C SER A 68 2.35 -78.10 65.59
N PHE A 69 3.52 -77.74 66.12
CA PHE A 69 4.76 -77.53 65.38
C PHE A 69 5.59 -78.81 65.28
N ALA A 70 5.09 -79.80 64.54
CA ALA A 70 5.74 -81.11 64.41
C ALA A 70 7.10 -81.07 63.68
N ASP A 71 7.34 -80.06 62.84
CA ASP A 71 8.59 -79.87 62.10
C ASP A 71 8.87 -78.38 61.83
N ALA A 72 10.05 -78.10 61.28
CA ALA A 72 10.46 -76.75 60.89
C ALA A 72 9.50 -76.09 59.87
N ASN A 73 8.82 -76.86 59.00
CA ASN A 73 7.88 -76.32 58.02
C ASN A 73 6.57 -75.85 58.68
N ALA A 74 6.11 -76.53 59.73
CA ALA A 74 4.98 -76.06 60.53
C ALA A 74 5.29 -74.71 61.18
N ILE A 75 6.53 -74.53 61.66
CA ILE A 75 7.01 -73.28 62.25
C ILE A 75 7.05 -72.16 61.20
N ARG A 76 7.50 -72.44 59.96
CA ARG A 76 7.49 -71.46 58.87
C ARG A 76 6.10 -70.92 58.56
N LYS A 77 5.06 -71.74 58.70
CA LYS A 77 3.66 -71.35 58.43
C LYS A 77 3.10 -70.39 59.49
N ASP A 78 3.67 -70.36 60.69
CA ASP A 78 3.28 -69.44 61.77
C ASP A 78 4.49 -68.92 62.56
N THR A 79 5.33 -68.13 61.88
CA THR A 79 6.49 -67.47 62.50
C THR A 79 6.09 -66.44 63.56
N LYS A 80 4.85 -65.90 63.51
CA LYS A 80 4.36 -64.90 64.47
C LYS A 80 4.30 -65.45 65.89
N THR A 81 3.81 -66.68 66.06
CA THR A 81 3.80 -67.35 67.37
C THR A 81 5.22 -67.56 67.89
N TRP A 82 6.17 -67.91 67.01
CA TRP A 82 7.58 -68.10 67.37
C TRP A 82 8.33 -66.81 67.70
N ILE A 83 7.95 -65.67 67.12
CA ILE A 83 8.44 -64.35 67.57
C ILE A 83 8.00 -64.07 69.01
N ARG A 84 6.77 -64.43 69.39
CA ARG A 84 6.30 -64.30 70.78
C ARG A 84 7.07 -65.23 71.73
N ILE A 85 7.29 -66.48 71.32
CA ILE A 85 8.09 -67.46 72.06
C ILE A 85 9.52 -66.94 72.25
N ALA A 86 10.16 -66.43 71.20
CA ALA A 86 11.49 -65.82 71.26
C ALA A 86 11.54 -64.68 72.30
N LYS A 87 10.51 -63.83 72.34
CA LYS A 87 10.39 -62.75 73.32
C LYS A 87 10.32 -63.31 74.75
N MET A 88 9.46 -64.29 75.01
CA MET A 88 9.30 -64.90 76.35
C MET A 88 10.55 -65.65 76.82
N LEU A 89 11.23 -66.36 75.91
CA LEU A 89 12.51 -67.00 76.21
C LEU A 89 13.59 -65.94 76.49
N SER A 90 13.68 -64.87 75.69
CA SER A 90 14.69 -63.81 75.86
C SER A 90 14.57 -63.08 77.20
N THR A 91 13.35 -62.93 77.73
CA THR A 91 13.08 -62.32 79.03
C THR A 91 13.14 -63.31 80.19
N ARG A 92 13.47 -64.59 79.93
CA ARG A 92 13.48 -65.70 80.91
C ARG A 92 12.17 -65.84 81.71
N GLN A 93 11.05 -65.51 81.08
CA GLN A 93 9.73 -65.68 81.69
C GLN A 93 9.20 -67.11 81.54
N MET A 94 9.78 -67.89 80.62
CA MET A 94 9.43 -69.28 80.36
C MET A 94 10.68 -70.19 80.35
N PRO A 95 10.62 -71.39 80.95
CA PRO A 95 9.52 -71.95 81.76
C PRO A 95 9.31 -71.20 83.08
N PRO A 96 8.08 -71.16 83.64
CA PRO A 96 7.79 -70.43 84.88
C PRO A 96 8.54 -71.04 86.07
N LYS A 97 8.79 -70.25 87.13
CA LYS A 97 9.66 -70.64 88.26
C LYS A 97 9.30 -71.97 88.93
N GLU A 98 8.03 -72.36 88.91
CA GLU A 98 7.50 -73.58 89.53
C GLU A 98 7.64 -74.83 88.64
N SER A 99 8.10 -74.68 87.40
CA SER A 99 8.31 -75.77 86.43
C SER A 99 9.80 -76.08 86.26
N ALA A 100 10.11 -77.26 85.68
CA ALA A 100 11.48 -77.65 85.36
C ALA A 100 12.17 -76.58 84.50
N GLN A 101 13.30 -76.07 84.99
CA GLN A 101 14.06 -75.01 84.33
C GLN A 101 15.07 -75.57 83.34
N LEU A 102 15.29 -74.84 82.24
CA LEU A 102 16.35 -75.13 81.28
C LEU A 102 17.73 -74.87 81.92
N GLY A 103 18.69 -75.78 81.76
CA GLY A 103 20.08 -75.49 82.08
C GLY A 103 20.67 -74.41 81.15
N ASP A 104 21.74 -73.73 81.54
CA ASP A 104 22.29 -72.62 80.75
C ASP A 104 22.66 -73.01 79.29
N GLU A 105 23.21 -74.21 79.09
CA GLU A 105 23.52 -74.75 77.76
C GLU A 105 22.26 -75.11 76.94
N GLU A 106 21.23 -75.67 77.59
CA GLU A 106 19.95 -75.98 76.94
C GLU A 106 19.19 -74.69 76.57
N PHE A 107 19.19 -73.69 77.46
CA PHE A 107 18.61 -72.36 77.23
C PHE A 107 19.30 -71.65 76.07
N LYS A 108 20.64 -71.67 76.03
CA LYS A 108 21.41 -71.12 74.92
C LYS A 108 21.10 -71.86 73.62
N THR A 109 20.96 -73.18 73.66
CA THR A 109 20.63 -74.01 72.49
C THR A 109 19.27 -73.62 71.90
N ILE A 110 18.21 -73.55 72.71
CA ILE A 110 16.86 -73.22 72.22
C ILE A 110 16.75 -71.76 71.77
N THR A 111 17.29 -70.80 72.52
CA THR A 111 17.23 -69.37 72.15
C THR A 111 18.04 -69.06 70.91
N THR A 112 19.24 -69.64 70.77
CA THR A 112 20.08 -69.47 69.58
C THR A 112 19.38 -70.06 68.36
N TRP A 113 18.80 -71.26 68.48
CA TRP A 113 18.09 -71.89 67.37
C TRP A 113 16.86 -71.08 66.95
N VAL A 114 16.01 -70.65 67.90
CA VAL A 114 14.81 -69.83 67.59
C VAL A 114 15.22 -68.51 66.94
N SER A 115 16.25 -67.84 67.46
CA SER A 115 16.73 -66.58 66.89
C SER A 115 17.29 -66.78 65.48
N GLN A 116 18.14 -67.79 65.25
CA GLN A 116 18.72 -68.08 63.94
C GLN A 116 17.66 -68.53 62.93
N PHE A 117 16.68 -69.33 63.37
CA PHE A 117 15.56 -69.74 62.54
C PHE A 117 14.74 -68.53 62.09
N LEU A 118 14.31 -67.66 63.01
CA LEU A 118 13.55 -66.46 62.68
C LEU A 118 14.35 -65.46 61.83
N LEU A 119 15.65 -65.31 62.07
CA LEU A 119 16.53 -64.49 61.24
C LEU A 119 16.68 -65.03 59.82
N ASN A 120 16.80 -66.35 59.68
CA ASN A 120 16.86 -66.99 58.36
C ASN A 120 15.54 -66.88 57.62
N GLU A 121 14.39 -67.07 58.28
CA GLU A 121 13.08 -66.87 57.66
C GLU A 121 12.85 -65.39 57.29
N ALA A 122 13.28 -64.44 58.14
CA ALA A 122 13.22 -63.01 57.81
C ALA A 122 14.12 -62.65 56.60
N ARG A 123 15.29 -63.28 56.47
CA ARG A 123 16.17 -63.13 55.30
C ARG A 123 15.64 -63.82 54.05
N ALA A 124 15.05 -65.01 54.20
CA ALA A 124 14.46 -65.76 53.09
C ALA A 124 13.25 -65.01 52.51
N ASN A 125 12.50 -64.32 53.36
CA ASN A 125 11.41 -63.44 52.96
C ASN A 125 11.84 -61.97 52.82
N ALA A 126 13.15 -61.67 52.82
CA ALA A 126 13.63 -60.31 52.65
C ALA A 126 13.33 -59.84 51.23
N GLY A 127 12.47 -58.83 51.11
CA GLY A 127 11.97 -58.33 49.83
C GLY A 127 10.55 -58.77 49.51
N ASP A 128 9.94 -59.67 50.29
CA ASP A 128 8.49 -59.89 50.28
C ASP A 128 7.83 -58.81 51.17
N PRO A 129 7.10 -57.83 50.60
CA PRO A 129 6.44 -56.78 51.38
C PRO A 129 5.22 -57.30 52.17
N GLY A 130 4.90 -58.59 52.08
CA GLY A 130 3.68 -59.18 52.61
C GLY A 130 2.49 -58.92 51.68
N PRO A 131 1.25 -59.17 52.16
CA PRO A 131 0.05 -58.97 51.37
C PRO A 131 -0.07 -57.51 50.90
N VAL A 132 -0.17 -57.31 49.58
CA VAL A 132 -0.40 -55.98 49.00
C VAL A 132 -1.85 -55.57 49.29
N VAL A 133 -2.03 -54.64 50.23
CA VAL A 133 -3.32 -53.98 50.45
C VAL A 133 -3.62 -53.02 49.29
N LEU A 134 -4.86 -53.05 48.77
CA LEU A 134 -5.31 -52.08 47.78
C LEU A 134 -5.18 -50.67 48.37
N ARG A 135 -4.36 -49.83 47.74
CA ARG A 135 -4.14 -48.45 48.13
C ARG A 135 -4.38 -47.50 46.96
N ARG A 136 -4.81 -46.28 47.27
CA ARG A 136 -4.75 -45.15 46.33
C ARG A 136 -3.32 -44.60 46.25
N LEU A 137 -3.06 -43.76 45.25
CA LEU A 137 -1.88 -42.90 45.25
C LEU A 137 -2.02 -41.87 46.39
N SER A 138 -0.91 -41.59 47.06
CA SER A 138 -0.78 -40.41 47.93
C SER A 138 -0.99 -39.13 47.12
N ASN A 139 -1.26 -38.03 47.79
CA ASN A 139 -1.51 -36.73 47.17
C ASN A 139 -0.31 -36.28 46.32
N ALA A 140 0.91 -36.52 46.81
CA ALA A 140 2.14 -36.22 46.08
C ALA A 140 2.33 -37.15 44.86
N GLU A 141 2.16 -38.47 45.04
CA GLU A 141 2.25 -39.44 43.93
C GLU A 141 1.21 -39.12 42.83
N TYR A 142 -0.03 -38.78 43.20
CA TYR A 142 -1.08 -38.42 42.26
C TYR A 142 -0.74 -37.11 41.51
N THR A 143 -0.33 -36.06 42.23
CA THR A 143 0.03 -34.79 41.60
C THR A 143 1.16 -34.94 40.60
N HIS A 144 2.25 -35.62 40.97
CA HIS A 144 3.36 -35.84 40.05
C HIS A 144 2.96 -36.71 38.86
N SER A 145 2.18 -37.77 39.07
CA SER A 145 1.70 -38.62 37.98
C SER A 145 0.86 -37.84 36.96
N ILE A 146 -0.01 -36.93 37.43
CA ILE A 146 -0.79 -36.07 36.54
C ILE A 146 0.12 -35.11 35.79
N ARG A 147 1.06 -34.43 36.47
CA ARG A 147 2.01 -33.51 35.82
C ARG A 147 2.86 -34.22 34.76
N ASP A 148 3.30 -35.44 35.01
CA ASP A 148 4.09 -36.23 34.07
C ASP A 148 3.24 -36.69 32.87
N LEU A 149 1.96 -37.03 33.08
CA LEU A 149 1.05 -37.45 32.02
C LEU A 149 0.59 -36.29 31.13
N THR A 150 0.41 -35.11 31.69
CA THR A 150 -0.08 -33.94 30.96
C THR A 150 1.02 -32.97 30.55
N GLU A 151 2.24 -33.15 31.06
CA GLU A 151 3.37 -32.22 30.90
C GLU A 151 3.10 -30.80 31.44
N LEU A 152 2.14 -30.64 32.36
CA LEU A 152 1.74 -29.34 32.92
C LEU A 152 2.21 -29.20 34.37
N PRO A 153 3.35 -28.55 34.65
CA PRO A 153 3.89 -28.44 36.00
C PRO A 153 3.03 -27.57 36.94
N SER A 154 2.18 -26.70 36.38
CA SER A 154 1.28 -25.81 37.12
C SER A 154 0.14 -26.55 37.82
N LEU A 155 -0.25 -27.75 37.33
CA LEU A 155 -1.38 -28.49 37.86
C LEU A 155 -1.15 -28.89 39.32
N SER A 156 -2.17 -28.69 40.16
CA SER A 156 -2.15 -29.06 41.58
C SER A 156 -3.48 -29.69 41.98
N PRO A 157 -3.78 -30.91 41.45
CA PRO A 157 -5.10 -31.50 41.55
C PRO A 157 -5.46 -31.91 42.99
N THR A 158 -4.47 -32.12 43.86
CA THR A 158 -4.70 -32.56 45.25
C THR A 158 -4.72 -31.39 46.24
N LYS A 159 -4.73 -30.14 45.78
CA LYS A 159 -4.69 -28.94 46.64
C LYS A 159 -5.82 -28.93 47.68
N GLU A 160 -6.99 -29.41 47.30
CA GLU A 160 -8.18 -29.47 48.18
C GLU A 160 -8.40 -30.85 48.81
N PHE A 161 -7.47 -31.78 48.64
CA PHE A 161 -7.59 -33.11 49.22
C PHE A 161 -7.26 -33.03 50.71
N PRO A 162 -7.88 -33.87 51.56
CA PRO A 162 -7.40 -34.06 52.92
C PRO A 162 -5.92 -34.48 52.89
N VAL A 163 -5.16 -34.03 53.88
CA VAL A 163 -3.77 -34.46 54.07
C VAL A 163 -3.74 -35.98 54.26
N ASP A 164 -2.81 -36.65 53.60
CA ASP A 164 -2.64 -38.09 53.76
C ASP A 164 -2.26 -38.41 55.21
N GLY A 165 -2.94 -39.38 55.81
CA GLY A 165 -2.59 -39.86 57.13
C GLY A 165 -1.23 -40.55 57.10
N ALA A 166 -0.35 -40.20 58.03
CA ALA A 166 0.77 -41.06 58.38
C ALA A 166 0.24 -42.15 59.31
N ALA A 167 0.48 -43.42 58.99
CA ALA A 167 0.31 -44.48 59.97
C ALA A 167 1.23 -44.24 61.18
N GLY A 168 1.14 -45.05 62.25
CA GLY A 168 2.02 -44.93 63.42
C GLY A 168 3.54 -44.91 63.10
N GLU A 169 3.91 -45.38 61.91
CA GLU A 169 5.28 -45.44 61.37
C GLU A 169 5.75 -44.15 60.64
N GLY A 170 4.90 -43.12 60.51
CA GLY A 170 5.30 -41.81 59.97
C GLY A 170 5.31 -41.68 58.43
N PHE A 171 5.03 -42.73 57.67
CA PHE A 171 4.99 -42.71 56.20
C PHE A 171 3.59 -42.46 55.63
N THR A 172 3.48 -41.54 54.67
CA THR A 172 2.22 -41.12 54.02
C THR A 172 1.81 -42.02 52.85
N ASN A 173 2.62 -43.01 52.46
CA ASN A 173 2.31 -43.99 51.42
C ASN A 173 1.87 -45.36 51.98
N THR A 174 1.65 -45.45 53.30
CA THR A 174 1.19 -46.67 53.97
C THR A 174 -0.25 -46.99 53.55
N GLY A 175 -0.47 -48.14 52.90
CA GLY A 175 -1.78 -48.48 52.31
C GLY A 175 -2.95 -48.49 53.29
N GLU A 176 -2.76 -48.97 54.52
CA GLU A 176 -3.79 -48.99 55.57
C GLU A 176 -4.26 -47.59 56.01
N ALA A 177 -3.40 -46.57 55.86
CA ALA A 177 -3.71 -45.19 56.23
C ALA A 177 -4.34 -44.38 55.07
N LEU A 178 -4.31 -44.90 53.84
CA LEU A 178 -4.80 -44.24 52.64
C LEU A 178 -6.26 -44.60 52.34
N VAL A 179 -7.15 -44.32 53.29
CA VAL A 179 -8.58 -44.64 53.19
C VAL A 179 -9.30 -43.71 52.19
N MET A 180 -10.31 -44.25 51.50
CA MET A 180 -11.20 -43.50 50.62
C MET A 180 -12.49 -43.10 51.34
N SER A 181 -12.80 -41.79 51.40
CA SER A 181 -14.07 -41.29 51.93
C SER A 181 -14.99 -40.79 50.81
N PRO A 182 -16.33 -40.76 51.01
CA PRO A 182 -17.25 -40.20 50.01
C PRO A 182 -16.92 -38.76 49.59
N ASN A 183 -16.38 -37.94 50.52
CA ASN A 183 -15.95 -36.57 50.21
C ASN A 183 -14.69 -36.55 49.34
N LEU A 184 -13.73 -37.45 49.62
CA LEU A 184 -12.51 -37.57 48.82
C LEU A 184 -12.83 -38.02 47.38
N VAL A 185 -13.78 -38.93 47.17
CA VAL A 185 -14.24 -39.31 45.82
C VAL A 185 -14.77 -38.11 45.05
N ARG A 186 -15.52 -37.20 45.69
CA ARG A 186 -15.96 -35.94 45.07
C ARG A 186 -14.79 -35.05 44.71
N LYS A 187 -13.79 -34.92 45.60
CA LYS A 187 -12.57 -34.15 45.31
C LYS A 187 -11.77 -34.73 44.13
N TYR A 188 -11.69 -36.06 44.00
CA TYR A 188 -11.11 -36.68 42.81
C TYR A 188 -11.89 -36.35 41.53
N LEU A 189 -13.23 -36.32 41.58
CA LEU A 189 -14.05 -35.93 40.43
C LEU A 189 -13.83 -34.45 40.05
N ASP A 190 -13.78 -33.56 41.03
CA ASP A 190 -13.53 -32.13 40.79
C ASP A 190 -12.13 -31.91 40.22
N ALA A 191 -11.11 -32.57 40.77
CA ALA A 191 -9.75 -32.59 40.21
C ALA A 191 -9.72 -33.17 38.79
N GLY A 192 -10.46 -34.26 38.53
CA GLY A 192 -10.59 -34.85 37.20
C GLY A 192 -11.21 -33.87 36.20
N LYS A 193 -12.23 -33.11 36.58
CA LYS A 193 -12.81 -32.04 35.74
C LYS A 193 -11.81 -30.92 35.48
N GLN A 194 -11.06 -30.50 36.50
CA GLN A 194 -10.01 -29.49 36.34
C GLN A 194 -8.94 -29.96 35.36
N ILE A 195 -8.44 -31.19 35.50
CA ILE A 195 -7.46 -31.76 34.57
C ILE A 195 -8.06 -31.84 33.15
N ALA A 196 -9.30 -32.30 33.03
CA ALA A 196 -9.98 -32.42 31.74
C ALA A 196 -10.20 -31.05 31.06
N SER A 197 -10.34 -29.94 31.80
CA SER A 197 -10.47 -28.61 31.19
C SER A 197 -9.19 -28.11 30.51
N HIS A 198 -8.04 -28.75 30.76
CA HIS A 198 -6.79 -28.48 30.06
C HIS A 198 -6.59 -29.38 28.83
N ALA A 199 -7.46 -30.38 28.60
CA ALA A 199 -7.34 -31.27 27.47
C ALA A 199 -7.81 -30.59 26.18
N VAL A 200 -6.96 -30.58 25.17
CA VAL A 200 -7.23 -30.05 23.83
C VAL A 200 -7.34 -31.23 22.87
N LEU A 201 -8.48 -31.35 22.21
CA LEU A 201 -8.67 -32.33 21.14
C LEU A 201 -7.96 -31.84 19.88
N THR A 202 -7.20 -32.72 19.25
CA THR A 202 -6.48 -32.45 17.99
C THR A 202 -6.97 -33.40 16.90
N PRO A 203 -6.66 -33.15 15.61
CA PRO A 203 -7.05 -34.06 14.53
C PRO A 203 -6.57 -35.51 14.72
N THR A 204 -5.46 -35.70 15.44
CA THR A 204 -4.78 -37.00 15.58
C THR A 204 -4.84 -37.57 17.01
N GLY A 205 -5.37 -36.82 17.98
CA GLY A 205 -5.40 -37.27 19.38
C GLY A 205 -5.80 -36.18 20.38
N ILE A 206 -5.07 -36.17 21.50
CA ILE A 206 -5.31 -35.25 22.64
C ILE A 206 -3.96 -34.74 23.11
N ARG A 207 -3.86 -33.43 23.34
CA ARG A 207 -2.76 -32.80 24.09
C ARG A 207 -3.31 -32.04 25.29
N PHE A 208 -2.43 -31.48 26.10
CA PHE A 208 -2.80 -30.62 27.22
C PHE A 208 -2.21 -29.21 27.04
N SER A 209 -2.92 -28.20 27.52
CA SER A 209 -2.53 -26.78 27.46
C SER A 209 -2.58 -26.16 28.85
N GLU A 210 -1.72 -25.17 29.12
CA GLU A 210 -1.82 -24.35 30.34
C GLU A 210 -3.13 -23.54 30.37
N GLY A 211 -3.62 -23.13 29.21
CA GLY A 211 -4.92 -22.50 29.03
C GLY A 211 -6.08 -23.48 29.13
N THR A 212 -7.25 -22.99 29.54
CA THR A 212 -8.48 -23.79 29.64
C THR A 212 -9.59 -23.31 28.72
N SER A 213 -9.33 -22.28 27.91
CA SER A 213 -10.30 -21.71 26.99
C SER A 213 -9.88 -21.93 25.53
N LEU A 214 -10.88 -22.02 24.66
CA LEU A 214 -10.67 -22.10 23.20
C LEU A 214 -9.78 -20.96 22.68
N ARG A 215 -9.90 -19.77 23.27
CA ARG A 215 -9.08 -18.62 22.89
C ARG A 215 -7.61 -18.85 23.23
N ASP A 216 -7.31 -19.34 24.43
CA ASP A 216 -5.93 -19.62 24.84
C ASP A 216 -5.29 -20.63 23.87
N TRP A 217 -6.02 -21.71 23.53
CA TRP A 217 -5.53 -22.73 22.61
C TRP A 217 -5.34 -22.23 21.17
N THR A 218 -6.21 -21.31 20.73
CA THR A 218 -6.09 -20.64 19.43
C THR A 218 -4.86 -19.73 19.41
N ASP A 219 -4.66 -18.94 20.47
CA ASP A 219 -3.52 -18.03 20.60
C ASP A 219 -2.19 -18.81 20.70
N GLU A 220 -2.18 -19.97 21.36
CA GLU A 220 -1.06 -20.93 21.34
C GLU A 220 -0.74 -21.39 19.91
N GLY A 221 -1.74 -21.86 19.14
CA GLY A 221 -1.52 -22.31 17.76
C GLY A 221 -0.99 -21.20 16.83
N ILE A 222 -1.49 -19.96 16.99
CA ILE A 222 -0.95 -18.79 16.29
C ILE A 222 0.52 -18.56 16.67
N ALA A 223 0.84 -18.65 17.97
CA ALA A 223 2.20 -18.47 18.45
C ALA A 223 3.15 -19.56 17.93
N ASP A 224 2.71 -20.81 17.86
CA ASP A 224 3.49 -21.94 17.37
C ASP A 224 3.81 -21.80 15.87
N VAL A 225 2.82 -21.44 15.05
CA VAL A 225 3.03 -21.17 13.61
C VAL A 225 3.98 -19.98 13.40
N ARG A 226 3.79 -18.90 14.16
CA ARG A 226 4.69 -17.73 14.10
C ARG A 226 6.11 -18.09 14.51
N ALA A 227 6.27 -18.86 15.58
CA ALA A 227 7.57 -19.33 16.07
C ALA A 227 8.24 -20.24 15.05
N PHE A 228 7.47 -21.10 14.35
CA PHE A 228 7.98 -21.90 13.26
C PHE A 228 8.58 -21.02 12.16
N TYR A 229 7.82 -20.04 11.65
CA TYR A 229 8.36 -19.12 10.62
C TYR A 229 9.61 -18.37 11.09
N GLN A 230 9.59 -17.83 12.31
CA GLN A 230 10.72 -17.10 12.90
C GLN A 230 11.97 -17.97 13.09
N GLY A 231 11.81 -19.28 13.29
CA GLY A 231 12.92 -20.22 13.41
C GLY A 231 13.74 -20.37 12.13
N PHE A 232 13.18 -20.02 10.97
CA PHE A 232 13.85 -20.14 9.66
C PHE A 232 14.14 -18.79 8.99
N ILE A 233 13.33 -17.76 9.30
CA ILE A 233 13.44 -16.44 8.67
C ILE A 233 14.24 -15.52 9.60
N ASN A 234 15.49 -15.25 9.20
CA ASN A 234 16.36 -14.33 9.92
C ASN A 234 16.09 -12.88 9.49
N ASN A 235 14.95 -12.32 9.91
CA ASN A 235 14.65 -10.91 9.69
C ASN A 235 15.56 -10.03 10.58
N PRO A 236 15.95 -8.81 10.13
CA PRO A 236 16.61 -7.84 10.99
C PRO A 236 15.78 -7.53 12.25
N THR A 237 16.44 -7.20 13.37
CA THR A 237 15.78 -7.05 14.69
C THR A 237 14.73 -5.94 14.76
N ASP A 238 14.82 -4.94 13.89
CA ASP A 238 13.98 -3.73 13.90
C ASP A 238 13.04 -3.61 12.69
N VAL A 239 12.63 -4.73 12.08
CA VAL A 239 11.66 -4.67 10.97
C VAL A 239 10.22 -4.43 11.47
N PRO A 240 9.42 -3.64 10.73
CA PRO A 240 7.99 -3.51 10.98
C PRO A 240 7.27 -4.86 10.97
N GLU A 241 6.14 -4.98 11.69
CA GLU A 241 5.38 -6.22 11.82
C GLU A 241 4.92 -6.76 10.46
N GLU A 242 4.52 -5.86 9.56
CA GLU A 242 4.10 -6.16 8.19
C GLU A 242 5.21 -6.68 7.28
N GLN A 243 6.48 -6.47 7.67
CA GLN A 243 7.65 -6.96 6.95
C GLN A 243 8.23 -8.24 7.57
N LYS A 244 7.65 -8.72 8.67
CA LYS A 244 7.99 -10.04 9.19
C LYS A 244 7.57 -11.08 8.16
N GLY A 245 8.49 -12.00 7.85
CA GLY A 245 8.33 -12.92 6.72
C GLY A 245 8.90 -12.43 5.38
N TYR A 246 9.45 -11.20 5.31
CA TYR A 246 10.12 -10.71 4.09
C TYR A 246 11.44 -11.46 3.83
N LEU A 247 11.80 -11.59 2.55
CA LEU A 247 13.08 -12.13 2.13
C LEU A 247 14.10 -11.01 1.95
N PHE A 248 15.02 -10.88 2.91
CA PHE A 248 16.18 -9.99 2.81
C PHE A 248 17.37 -10.77 2.23
N VAL A 249 17.78 -10.44 1.01
CA VAL A 249 18.79 -11.21 0.27
C VAL A 249 20.22 -10.77 0.59
N GLU A 250 20.43 -9.51 1.00
CA GLU A 250 21.74 -8.93 1.32
C GLU A 250 22.57 -9.77 2.31
N PRO A 251 22.03 -10.31 3.43
CA PRO A 251 22.82 -11.16 4.33
C PRO A 251 23.33 -12.43 3.67
N PHE A 252 22.56 -13.03 2.76
CA PHE A 252 22.96 -14.24 2.03
C PHE A 252 24.07 -13.93 1.02
N ILE A 253 23.92 -12.87 0.23
CA ILE A 253 24.94 -12.44 -0.74
C ILE A 253 26.25 -12.10 -0.03
N THR A 254 26.18 -11.38 1.09
CA THR A 254 27.35 -10.99 1.90
C THR A 254 28.05 -12.22 2.48
N ALA A 255 27.31 -13.17 3.06
CA ALA A 255 27.88 -14.41 3.61
C ALA A 255 28.60 -15.24 2.54
N ILE A 256 28.03 -15.35 1.32
CA ILE A 256 28.69 -16.04 0.20
C ILE A 256 29.95 -15.27 -0.23
N ALA A 257 29.90 -13.94 -0.26
CA ALA A 257 31.04 -13.12 -0.68
C ALA A 257 32.21 -13.23 0.30
N GLU A 258 31.95 -13.11 1.61
CA GLU A 258 32.97 -13.22 2.64
C GLU A 258 33.58 -14.62 2.74
N ALA A 259 32.80 -15.66 2.46
CA ALA A 259 33.26 -17.04 2.49
C ALA A 259 33.80 -17.54 1.14
N ARG A 260 33.77 -16.71 0.08
CA ARG A 260 34.05 -17.13 -1.31
C ARG A 260 35.37 -17.89 -1.45
N ASP A 261 36.47 -17.33 -0.93
CA ASP A 261 37.79 -17.95 -1.05
C ASP A 261 37.89 -19.26 -0.26
N ALA A 262 37.34 -19.30 0.96
CA ALA A 262 37.32 -20.50 1.79
C ALA A 262 36.46 -21.61 1.17
N LEU A 263 35.32 -21.25 0.58
CA LEU A 263 34.42 -22.18 -0.12
C LEU A 263 35.07 -22.73 -1.40
N ASN A 264 35.78 -21.90 -2.16
CA ASN A 264 36.48 -22.31 -3.39
C ASN A 264 37.72 -23.17 -3.11
N ALA A 265 38.43 -22.88 -2.01
CA ALA A 265 39.57 -23.66 -1.55
C ALA A 265 39.18 -24.97 -0.83
N GLY A 266 37.88 -25.23 -0.63
CA GLY A 266 37.37 -26.39 0.12
C GLY A 266 37.70 -26.35 1.62
N GLN A 267 38.01 -25.17 2.17
CA GLN A 267 38.35 -24.94 3.57
C GLN A 267 37.12 -24.74 4.48
N ALA A 268 35.97 -24.45 3.88
CA ALA A 268 34.68 -24.37 4.55
C ALA A 268 33.59 -24.99 3.66
N THR A 269 32.54 -25.52 4.29
CA THR A 269 31.33 -25.97 3.61
C THR A 269 30.25 -24.89 3.67
N ILE A 270 29.30 -24.93 2.74
CA ILE A 270 28.18 -23.97 2.72
C ILE A 270 27.27 -24.12 3.94
N ASP A 271 27.15 -25.34 4.50
CA ASP A 271 26.43 -25.63 5.73
C ASP A 271 27.12 -24.96 6.95
N GLU A 272 28.45 -24.98 7.03
CA GLU A 272 29.22 -24.27 8.07
C GLU A 272 29.05 -22.75 7.96
N VAL A 273 29.01 -22.21 6.73
CA VAL A 273 28.74 -20.78 6.49
C VAL A 273 27.33 -20.43 6.94
N ALA A 274 26.32 -21.20 6.55
CA ALA A 274 24.95 -20.98 6.98
C ALA A 274 24.80 -20.96 8.51
N VAL A 275 25.45 -21.88 9.22
CA VAL A 275 25.47 -21.89 10.69
C VAL A 275 26.18 -20.66 11.26
N LYS A 276 27.34 -20.27 10.69
CA LYS A 276 28.12 -19.10 11.15
C LYS A 276 27.32 -17.80 11.07
N TYR A 277 26.54 -17.61 10.01
CA TYR A 277 25.78 -16.38 9.76
C TYR A 277 24.30 -16.49 10.16
N ASN A 278 23.87 -17.60 10.77
CA ASN A 278 22.47 -17.87 11.13
C ASN A 278 21.52 -17.73 9.91
N LEU A 279 21.86 -18.37 8.80
CA LEU A 279 21.12 -18.31 7.53
C LEU A 279 20.52 -19.67 7.19
N ASN A 280 19.43 -19.66 6.41
CA ASN A 280 18.82 -20.89 5.93
C ASN A 280 19.75 -21.62 4.93
N VAL A 281 20.14 -22.85 5.26
CA VAL A 281 21.08 -23.67 4.48
C VAL A 281 20.57 -23.96 3.07
N LYS A 282 19.28 -24.28 2.91
CA LYS A 282 18.66 -24.66 1.63
C LYS A 282 18.67 -23.49 0.66
N TYR A 283 18.24 -22.32 1.13
CA TYR A 283 18.22 -21.11 0.32
C TYR A 283 19.63 -20.61 0.01
N LEU A 284 20.57 -20.65 0.97
CA LEU A 284 21.97 -20.27 0.75
C LEU A 284 22.64 -21.13 -0.34
N LYS A 285 22.37 -22.44 -0.36
CA LYS A 285 22.81 -23.36 -1.43
C LYS A 285 22.23 -22.98 -2.79
N THR A 286 20.93 -22.69 -2.83
CA THR A 286 20.22 -22.28 -4.06
C THR A 286 20.81 -20.99 -4.63
N LEU A 287 21.01 -19.98 -3.76
CA LEU A 287 21.57 -18.70 -4.17
C LEU A 287 23.02 -18.83 -4.62
N ARG A 288 23.84 -19.64 -3.94
CA ARG A 288 25.22 -19.91 -4.37
C ARG A 288 25.24 -20.53 -5.76
N HIS A 289 24.42 -21.55 -6.00
CA HIS A 289 24.32 -22.18 -7.30
C HIS A 289 23.93 -21.17 -8.38
N LEU A 290 22.91 -20.34 -8.15
CA LEU A 290 22.51 -19.27 -9.06
C LEU A 290 23.68 -18.33 -9.42
N LEU A 291 24.46 -17.91 -8.43
CA LEU A 291 25.55 -16.94 -8.60
C LEU A 291 26.81 -17.53 -9.25
N GLU A 292 27.00 -18.85 -9.19
CA GLU A 292 28.18 -19.57 -9.69
C GLU A 292 27.94 -20.31 -11.02
N ASP A 293 26.69 -20.63 -11.39
CA ASP A 293 26.37 -21.38 -12.60
C ASP A 293 26.53 -20.55 -13.89
N GLU A 294 26.78 -21.22 -15.01
CA GLU A 294 26.92 -20.59 -16.34
C GLU A 294 25.55 -20.54 -17.05
N ASP A 295 24.96 -19.33 -17.12
CA ASP A 295 23.78 -18.93 -17.93
C ASP A 295 22.51 -19.81 -17.79
N ASP A 296 21.49 -19.27 -17.14
CA ASP A 296 20.18 -19.93 -16.93
C ASP A 296 19.11 -19.51 -17.96
N GLN A 297 19.50 -18.78 -19.02
CA GLN A 297 18.60 -18.16 -20.00
C GLN A 297 17.62 -17.12 -19.44
N SER A 298 17.78 -16.68 -18.19
CA SER A 298 16.92 -15.65 -17.57
C SER A 298 17.62 -14.30 -17.52
N LEU A 299 17.04 -13.30 -18.20
CA LEU A 299 17.61 -11.96 -18.33
C LEU A 299 17.96 -11.32 -16.98
N LEU A 300 17.00 -11.26 -16.04
CA LEU A 300 17.22 -10.59 -14.76
C LEU A 300 18.21 -11.34 -13.86
N LEU A 301 18.18 -12.67 -13.90
CA LEU A 301 19.11 -13.50 -13.12
C LEU A 301 20.54 -13.38 -13.65
N ASN A 302 20.71 -13.39 -14.98
CA ASN A 302 21.98 -13.11 -15.64
C ASN A 302 22.53 -11.72 -15.26
N LEU A 303 21.69 -10.69 -15.27
CA LEU A 303 22.08 -9.33 -14.86
C LEU A 303 22.50 -9.23 -13.39
N ALA A 304 21.87 -10.00 -12.48
CA ALA A 304 22.33 -10.10 -11.10
C ALA A 304 23.69 -10.83 -11.01
N ARG A 305 23.86 -11.93 -11.75
CA ARG A 305 25.09 -12.71 -11.81
C ARG A 305 26.27 -11.91 -12.37
N GLU A 306 26.07 -11.14 -13.42
CA GLU A 306 27.11 -10.30 -14.01
C GLU A 306 27.66 -9.27 -13.01
N ARG A 307 26.77 -8.64 -12.21
CA ARG A 307 27.17 -7.71 -11.15
C ARG A 307 28.00 -8.44 -10.08
N TRP A 308 27.55 -9.63 -9.67
CA TRP A 308 28.27 -10.48 -8.73
C TRP A 308 29.66 -10.89 -9.21
N GLN A 309 29.77 -11.32 -10.47
CA GLN A 309 31.03 -11.74 -11.10
C GLN A 309 32.02 -10.57 -11.23
N LYS A 310 31.53 -9.34 -11.45
CA LYS A 310 32.32 -8.11 -11.42
C LYS A 310 32.79 -7.70 -10.00
N GLY A 311 32.33 -8.41 -8.97
CA GLY A 311 32.66 -8.12 -7.57
C GLY A 311 31.78 -7.04 -6.93
N ASP A 312 30.68 -6.64 -7.57
CA ASP A 312 29.77 -5.61 -7.06
C ASP A 312 28.71 -6.23 -6.11
N ILE A 313 29.11 -6.50 -4.86
CA ILE A 313 28.28 -7.18 -3.86
C ILE A 313 27.05 -6.34 -3.47
N THR A 314 27.26 -5.04 -3.21
CA THR A 314 26.20 -4.10 -2.84
C THR A 314 25.25 -3.85 -4.00
N GLY A 315 25.76 -3.65 -5.22
CA GLY A 315 24.92 -3.45 -6.40
C GLY A 315 24.13 -4.70 -6.77
N THR A 316 24.66 -5.90 -6.55
CA THR A 316 23.91 -7.16 -6.72
C THR A 316 22.72 -7.23 -5.75
N SER A 317 22.95 -6.95 -4.47
CA SER A 317 21.90 -6.98 -3.44
C SER A 317 20.82 -5.91 -3.70
N SER A 318 21.24 -4.69 -4.03
CA SER A 318 20.35 -3.57 -4.35
C SER A 318 19.51 -3.84 -5.60
N PHE A 319 20.11 -4.41 -6.65
CA PHE A 319 19.40 -4.79 -7.87
C PHE A 319 18.28 -5.81 -7.58
N ILE A 320 18.57 -6.83 -6.77
CA ILE A 320 17.58 -7.84 -6.40
C ILE A 320 16.45 -7.22 -5.57
N ASP A 321 16.78 -6.40 -4.56
CA ASP A 321 15.78 -5.74 -3.70
C ASP A 321 14.84 -4.81 -4.48
N GLN A 322 15.38 -4.04 -5.43
CA GLN A 322 14.58 -3.15 -6.27
C GLN A 322 13.62 -3.94 -7.15
N TRP A 323 14.06 -5.04 -7.76
CA TRP A 323 13.17 -5.90 -8.56
C TRP A 323 12.16 -6.66 -7.70
N GLN A 324 12.52 -7.13 -6.49
CA GLN A 324 11.56 -7.68 -5.53
C GLN A 324 10.45 -6.65 -5.22
N SER A 325 10.81 -5.38 -5.10
CA SER A 325 9.84 -4.32 -4.77
C SER A 325 8.90 -3.97 -5.91
N VAL A 326 9.31 -4.21 -7.17
CA VAL A 326 8.52 -3.85 -8.36
C VAL A 326 7.71 -5.03 -8.89
N LEU A 327 8.23 -6.25 -8.83
CA LEU A 327 7.57 -7.45 -9.38
C LEU A 327 6.50 -8.04 -8.46
N TRP A 328 6.30 -7.46 -7.29
CA TRP A 328 5.30 -7.85 -6.31
C TRP A 328 4.47 -6.65 -5.87
N LYS A 329 3.18 -6.86 -5.70
CA LYS A 329 2.26 -5.91 -5.05
C LYS A 329 1.62 -6.58 -3.84
N PHE A 330 1.39 -5.81 -2.79
CA PHE A 330 0.68 -6.28 -1.61
C PHE A 330 -0.74 -5.76 -1.60
N SER A 331 -1.67 -6.64 -1.27
CA SER A 331 -3.10 -6.37 -1.21
C SER A 331 -3.65 -6.72 0.17
N PRO A 332 -4.63 -5.97 0.70
CA PRO A 332 -5.24 -6.30 1.98
C PRO A 332 -6.00 -7.62 1.89
N ILE A 333 -6.05 -8.34 3.01
CA ILE A 333 -6.79 -9.59 3.15
C ILE A 333 -7.97 -9.39 4.10
N GLY A 334 -9.17 -9.70 3.64
CA GLY A 334 -10.32 -9.92 4.52
C GLY A 334 -11.59 -10.40 3.80
N HIS A 335 -11.97 -9.75 2.69
CA HIS A 335 -13.10 -10.13 1.83
C HIS A 335 -12.64 -10.87 0.57
N VAL A 336 -11.84 -11.93 0.74
CA VAL A 336 -11.37 -12.77 -0.36
C VAL A 336 -12.57 -13.31 -1.16
N GLY A 337 -12.59 -13.09 -2.48
CA GLY A 337 -13.63 -13.57 -3.40
C GLY A 337 -14.66 -12.55 -3.89
N ARG A 338 -14.53 -11.26 -3.54
CA ARG A 338 -15.28 -10.17 -4.23
C ARG A 338 -14.77 -10.00 -5.66
N ALA A 339 -15.66 -9.71 -6.61
CA ALA A 339 -15.25 -9.38 -7.98
C ALA A 339 -14.29 -8.17 -7.96
N GLY A 340 -13.06 -8.37 -8.43
CA GLY A 340 -11.99 -7.36 -8.45
C GLY A 340 -11.18 -7.21 -7.16
N ALA A 341 -11.47 -7.99 -6.10
CA ALA A 341 -10.60 -8.08 -4.93
C ALA A 341 -9.40 -9.00 -5.20
N ALA A 342 -8.29 -8.73 -4.53
CA ALA A 342 -7.09 -9.53 -4.63
C ALA A 342 -7.33 -10.95 -4.10
N ALA A 343 -6.80 -11.94 -4.83
CA ALA A 343 -6.93 -13.35 -4.44
C ALA A 343 -5.83 -13.78 -3.46
N LYS A 344 -4.71 -13.04 -3.40
CA LYS A 344 -3.56 -13.28 -2.53
C LYS A 344 -3.10 -12.00 -1.85
N TRP A 345 -2.40 -12.12 -0.74
CA TRP A 345 -1.80 -10.98 -0.05
C TRP A 345 -0.63 -10.46 -0.85
N GLN A 346 0.22 -11.37 -1.34
CA GLN A 346 1.32 -11.04 -2.25
C GLN A 346 0.95 -11.47 -3.67
N GLU A 347 0.79 -10.51 -4.57
CA GLU A 347 0.42 -10.75 -5.96
C GLU A 347 1.55 -10.37 -6.91
N GLN A 348 1.67 -11.12 -8.00
CA GLN A 348 2.63 -10.83 -9.05
C GLN A 348 2.27 -9.51 -9.74
N ASN A 349 3.29 -8.72 -10.07
CA ASN A 349 3.18 -7.51 -10.85
C ASN A 349 4.12 -7.60 -12.06
N ASN A 350 3.58 -7.35 -13.25
CA ASN A 350 4.36 -7.30 -14.49
C ASN A 350 4.34 -5.85 -14.99
N PRO A 351 5.43 -5.07 -14.82
CA PRO A 351 5.50 -3.67 -15.23
C PRO A 351 5.68 -3.52 -16.75
N ILE A 352 4.85 -4.20 -17.54
CA ILE A 352 4.88 -4.20 -19.01
C ILE A 352 3.70 -3.38 -19.54
N ILE A 353 3.97 -2.51 -20.50
CA ILE A 353 2.95 -1.70 -21.20
C ILE A 353 3.21 -1.72 -22.70
N ASN A 354 2.24 -1.27 -23.49
CA ASN A 354 2.38 -1.20 -24.96
C ASN A 354 2.86 0.18 -25.45
N SER A 355 2.65 1.22 -24.64
CA SER A 355 3.00 2.60 -24.96
C SER A 355 3.05 3.44 -23.69
N GLU A 356 3.89 4.47 -23.66
CA GLU A 356 3.99 5.41 -22.55
C GLU A 356 3.81 6.85 -23.06
N ARG A 357 2.91 7.59 -22.41
CA ARG A 357 2.70 9.02 -22.68
C ARG A 357 3.50 9.84 -21.67
N PHE A 358 4.34 10.73 -22.19
CA PHE A 358 5.11 11.67 -21.40
C PHE A 358 4.50 13.07 -21.50
N GLN A 359 4.45 13.78 -20.37
CA GLN A 359 4.08 15.18 -20.30
C GLN A 359 5.05 15.93 -19.38
N ILE A 360 5.61 17.04 -19.85
CA ILE A 360 6.51 17.91 -19.09
C ILE A 360 5.92 19.33 -19.14
N ASP A 361 5.51 19.84 -18.00
CA ASP A 361 4.92 21.18 -17.88
C ASP A 361 6.02 22.23 -17.68
N PHE A 362 5.96 23.31 -18.47
CA PHE A 362 6.90 24.44 -18.36
C PHE A 362 6.28 25.60 -17.58
N PRO A 363 7.09 26.36 -16.83
CA PRO A 363 6.59 27.50 -16.06
C PRO A 363 6.01 28.59 -16.99
N PRO A 364 5.07 29.42 -16.51
CA PRO A 364 4.46 30.51 -17.29
C PRO A 364 5.46 31.50 -17.89
N THR A 365 6.62 31.65 -17.25
CA THR A 365 7.73 32.50 -17.67
C THR A 365 8.97 31.65 -17.87
N GLN A 366 9.64 31.81 -19.01
CA GLN A 366 10.86 31.07 -19.32
C GLN A 366 11.91 32.02 -19.92
N THR A 367 13.10 32.07 -19.32
CA THR A 367 14.19 32.97 -19.76
C THR A 367 15.23 32.27 -20.61
N GLU A 368 15.37 30.95 -20.47
CA GLU A 368 16.35 30.14 -21.17
C GLU A 368 15.68 29.03 -21.98
N ASP A 369 16.29 28.66 -23.10
CA ASP A 369 15.81 27.57 -23.92
C ASP A 369 15.79 26.26 -23.13
N VAL A 370 14.74 25.48 -23.34
CA VAL A 370 14.59 24.17 -22.70
C VAL A 370 15.14 23.11 -23.64
N VAL A 371 15.89 22.16 -23.10
CA VAL A 371 16.35 20.99 -23.82
C VAL A 371 15.65 19.77 -23.25
N ILE A 372 14.95 19.04 -24.11
CA ILE A 372 14.32 17.76 -23.80
C ILE A 372 15.11 16.64 -24.45
N PHE A 373 15.35 15.58 -23.69
CA PHE A 373 15.98 14.36 -24.13
C PHE A 373 14.93 13.26 -24.21
N LEU A 374 14.74 12.71 -25.40
CA LEU A 374 13.99 11.48 -25.62
C LEU A 374 14.97 10.32 -25.66
N SER A 375 14.94 9.46 -24.66
CA SER A 375 15.88 8.35 -24.53
C SER A 375 15.14 7.02 -24.61
N ALA A 376 15.71 6.09 -25.37
CA ALA A 376 15.27 4.71 -25.46
C ALA A 376 16.43 3.80 -25.06
N SER A 377 16.24 2.93 -24.07
CA SER A 377 17.15 1.81 -23.80
C SER A 377 16.68 0.54 -24.50
N ASP A 378 17.58 -0.43 -24.63
CA ASP A 378 17.31 -1.77 -25.17
C ASP A 378 16.83 -2.76 -24.10
N ALA A 379 16.38 -2.26 -22.94
CA ALA A 379 16.01 -3.06 -21.77
C ALA A 379 16.99 -4.20 -21.40
N SER A 380 18.26 -4.08 -21.83
CA SER A 380 19.32 -5.07 -21.64
C SER A 380 19.10 -6.47 -22.24
N ASP A 381 18.11 -6.67 -23.13
CA ASP A 381 17.92 -7.96 -23.84
C ASP A 381 18.54 -7.98 -25.26
N GLY A 382 19.08 -6.84 -25.70
CA GLY A 382 19.75 -6.66 -26.98
C GLY A 382 18.86 -5.96 -28.00
N ASN A 383 19.46 -5.31 -29.01
CA ASN A 383 18.76 -4.24 -29.74
C ASN A 383 18.33 -4.56 -31.17
N ASP A 384 18.33 -5.82 -31.59
CA ASP A 384 18.13 -6.18 -33.00
C ASP A 384 16.76 -5.72 -33.55
N SER A 385 15.73 -5.76 -32.70
CA SER A 385 14.34 -5.38 -33.04
C SER A 385 13.84 -4.13 -32.31
N ASP A 386 14.73 -3.31 -31.73
CA ASP A 386 14.31 -2.19 -30.87
C ASP A 386 14.10 -0.90 -31.65
N TYR A 387 13.09 -0.90 -32.51
CA TYR A 387 12.67 0.30 -33.23
C TYR A 387 11.57 1.01 -32.44
N VAL A 388 11.84 2.24 -32.00
CA VAL A 388 10.96 3.05 -31.17
C VAL A 388 10.36 4.17 -32.01
N LEU A 389 9.05 4.28 -31.97
CA LEU A 389 8.25 5.36 -32.51
C LEU A 389 7.93 6.36 -31.39
N TRP A 390 8.49 7.56 -31.49
CA TRP A 390 8.05 8.73 -30.74
C TRP A 390 6.96 9.44 -31.53
N GLN A 391 5.72 9.14 -31.17
CA GLN A 391 4.53 9.61 -31.86
C GLN A 391 4.16 11.03 -31.45
N TYR A 392 3.97 11.86 -32.47
CA TYR A 392 3.43 13.21 -32.41
C TYR A 392 4.02 14.08 -31.27
N PRO A 393 5.34 14.31 -31.20
CA PRO A 393 5.90 15.20 -30.19
C PRO A 393 5.46 16.66 -30.46
N HIS A 394 4.76 17.28 -29.50
CA HIS A 394 4.22 18.63 -29.65
C HIS A 394 4.22 19.42 -28.32
N LEU A 395 4.03 20.73 -28.42
CA LEU A 395 3.74 21.61 -27.30
C LEU A 395 2.26 21.98 -27.31
N THR A 396 1.64 21.99 -26.14
CA THR A 396 0.23 22.36 -25.96
C THR A 396 0.04 23.41 -24.88
N LYS A 397 -1.01 24.22 -25.02
CA LYS A 397 -1.51 25.17 -24.02
C LYS A 397 -3.02 25.29 -24.21
N THR A 398 -3.76 25.56 -23.14
CA THR A 398 -5.22 25.70 -23.19
C THR A 398 -5.62 26.71 -24.27
N ASP A 399 -6.53 26.30 -25.17
CA ASP A 399 -7.05 27.09 -26.31
C ASP A 399 -6.04 27.49 -27.40
N ASP A 400 -4.78 27.05 -27.32
CA ASP A 400 -3.78 27.24 -28.38
C ASP A 400 -3.77 26.04 -29.35
N LYS A 401 -3.50 26.32 -30.64
CA LYS A 401 -3.12 25.27 -31.59
C LYS A 401 -1.81 24.59 -31.13
N PRO A 402 -1.67 23.26 -31.25
CA PRO A 402 -0.43 22.55 -30.92
C PRO A 402 0.74 23.04 -31.76
N ILE A 403 1.93 23.17 -31.15
CA ILE A 403 3.17 23.51 -31.87
C ILE A 403 3.98 22.23 -32.05
N LEU A 404 4.23 21.87 -33.31
CA LEU A 404 4.86 20.60 -33.67
C LEU A 404 6.38 20.68 -33.49
N LEU A 405 6.97 19.73 -32.76
CA LEU A 405 8.43 19.67 -32.61
C LEU A 405 9.13 19.32 -33.92
N SER A 406 8.44 18.61 -34.81
CA SER A 406 8.90 18.30 -36.17
C SER A 406 9.16 19.55 -37.01
N LYS A 407 8.65 20.72 -36.64
CA LYS A 407 8.87 22.00 -37.35
C LYS A 407 9.66 23.02 -36.53
N MET A 408 10.12 22.65 -35.34
CA MET A 408 10.71 23.57 -34.36
C MET A 408 11.93 24.34 -34.88
N PRO A 409 12.88 23.74 -35.63
CA PRO A 409 14.05 24.47 -36.11
C PRO A 409 13.71 25.62 -37.07
N GLU A 410 12.85 25.34 -38.06
CA GLU A 410 12.41 26.37 -39.02
C GLU A 410 11.45 27.37 -38.37
N LEU A 411 10.63 26.93 -37.42
CA LEU A 411 9.76 27.83 -36.65
C LEU A 411 10.59 28.82 -35.83
N ALA A 412 11.61 28.34 -35.11
CA ALA A 412 12.50 29.19 -34.34
C ALA A 412 13.18 30.25 -35.23
N LYS A 413 13.65 29.87 -36.41
CA LYS A 413 14.23 30.80 -37.39
C LYS A 413 13.21 31.83 -37.90
N ARG A 414 11.99 31.39 -38.23
CA ARG A 414 10.90 32.29 -38.65
C ARG A 414 10.52 33.26 -37.54
N MET A 415 10.51 32.81 -36.28
CA MET A 415 10.24 33.64 -35.11
C MET A 415 11.32 34.71 -34.89
N ASP A 416 12.59 34.34 -34.98
CA ASP A 416 13.70 35.28 -34.86
C ASP A 416 13.63 36.35 -35.96
N GLN A 417 13.32 35.93 -37.19
CA GLN A 417 13.13 36.86 -38.31
C GLN A 417 11.91 37.77 -38.09
N ALA A 418 10.76 37.21 -37.71
CA ALA A 418 9.54 37.98 -37.44
C ALA A 418 9.75 39.01 -36.33
N SER A 419 10.45 38.64 -35.25
CA SER A 419 10.79 39.54 -34.15
C SER A 419 11.71 40.68 -34.58
N GLN A 420 12.70 40.41 -35.44
CA GLN A 420 13.57 41.45 -36.00
C GLN A 420 12.80 42.38 -36.95
N ASP A 421 12.01 41.80 -37.84
CA ASP A 421 11.18 42.52 -38.80
C ASP A 421 10.12 43.37 -38.11
N PHE A 422 9.52 42.91 -37.01
CA PHE A 422 8.51 43.64 -36.23
C PHE A 422 8.96 45.06 -35.88
N VAL A 423 10.23 45.19 -35.46
CA VAL A 423 10.84 46.48 -35.10
C VAL A 423 11.40 47.18 -36.35
N ASN A 424 12.14 46.45 -37.19
CA ASN A 424 12.85 47.03 -38.34
C ASN A 424 11.94 47.53 -39.46
N LYS A 425 10.75 46.94 -39.59
CA LYS A 425 9.72 47.28 -40.59
C LYS A 425 8.54 48.05 -39.98
N THR A 426 8.70 48.66 -38.80
CA THR A 426 7.64 49.42 -38.10
C THR A 426 6.90 50.39 -39.04
N ALA A 427 7.62 51.13 -39.90
CA ALA A 427 6.98 52.06 -40.81
C ALA A 427 6.08 51.35 -41.84
N LYS A 428 6.51 50.18 -42.34
CA LYS A 428 5.72 49.36 -43.26
C LYS A 428 4.47 48.79 -42.59
N TYR A 429 4.59 48.30 -41.35
CA TYR A 429 3.43 47.84 -40.57
C TYR A 429 2.41 48.96 -40.35
N LEU A 430 2.85 50.17 -40.01
CA LEU A 430 1.96 51.32 -39.85
C LEU A 430 1.28 51.70 -41.18
N ILE A 431 2.01 51.66 -42.30
CA ILE A 431 1.43 51.93 -43.63
C ILE A 431 0.40 50.85 -44.00
N ALA A 432 0.71 49.57 -43.77
CA ALA A 432 -0.22 48.47 -44.02
C ALA A 432 -1.46 48.56 -43.13
N ALA A 433 -1.28 48.86 -41.83
CA ALA A 433 -2.40 49.06 -40.91
C ALA A 433 -3.26 50.28 -41.29
N ASN A 434 -2.65 51.35 -41.84
CA ASN A 434 -3.38 52.48 -42.39
C ASN A 434 -4.23 52.07 -43.60
N ALA A 435 -3.66 51.32 -44.54
CA ALA A 435 -4.39 50.80 -45.70
C ALA A 435 -5.55 49.87 -45.26
N PHE A 436 -5.32 49.03 -44.25
CA PHE A 436 -6.36 48.19 -43.64
C PHE A 436 -7.48 49.04 -43.01
N SER A 437 -7.15 50.16 -42.36
CA SER A 437 -8.14 51.10 -41.80
C SER A 437 -9.10 51.66 -42.85
N SER A 438 -8.60 51.94 -44.05
CA SER A 438 -9.40 52.49 -45.16
C SER A 438 -10.23 51.43 -45.90
N ALA A 439 -9.82 50.15 -45.85
CA ALA A 439 -10.50 49.03 -46.49
C ALA A 439 -10.46 47.77 -45.58
N PRO A 440 -11.25 47.75 -44.49
CA PRO A 440 -11.16 46.74 -43.44
C PRO A 440 -11.59 45.33 -43.88
N ASP A 441 -12.26 45.18 -45.02
CA ASP A 441 -12.68 43.88 -45.59
C ASP A 441 -11.58 43.23 -46.45
N THR A 442 -10.39 43.83 -46.53
CA THR A 442 -9.26 43.32 -47.31
C THR A 442 -8.65 42.09 -46.63
N ASN A 443 -8.33 41.04 -47.40
CA ASN A 443 -7.59 39.89 -46.87
C ASN A 443 -6.24 40.35 -46.29
N LEU A 444 -6.03 40.09 -45.00
CA LEU A 444 -4.84 40.47 -44.26
C LEU A 444 -3.55 39.88 -44.83
N GLU A 445 -3.58 38.63 -45.31
CA GLU A 445 -2.43 37.93 -45.91
C GLU A 445 -2.01 38.61 -47.22
N ALA A 446 -2.99 38.95 -48.06
CA ALA A 446 -2.74 39.67 -49.31
C ALA A 446 -2.18 41.08 -49.05
N LEU A 447 -2.70 41.77 -48.04
CA LEU A 447 -2.21 43.08 -47.63
C LEU A 447 -0.79 43.02 -47.05
N ALA A 448 -0.52 42.03 -46.21
CA ALA A 448 0.81 41.79 -45.65
C ALA A 448 1.84 41.53 -46.75
N ALA A 449 1.50 40.69 -47.74
CA ALA A 449 2.33 40.43 -48.91
C ALA A 449 2.58 41.69 -49.76
N GLN A 450 1.56 42.51 -49.99
CA GLN A 450 1.68 43.78 -50.74
C GLN A 450 2.68 44.74 -50.09
N HIS A 451 2.71 44.78 -48.75
CA HIS A 451 3.56 45.69 -47.99
C HIS A 451 4.88 45.07 -47.52
N ASP A 452 5.18 43.82 -47.88
CA ASP A 452 6.38 43.07 -47.45
C ASP A 452 6.54 43.02 -45.91
N VAL A 453 5.46 42.62 -45.24
CA VAL A 453 5.39 42.43 -43.79
C VAL A 453 4.78 41.06 -43.45
N ASP A 454 5.04 40.56 -42.23
CA ASP A 454 4.48 39.27 -41.79
C ASP A 454 3.01 39.45 -41.37
N PRO A 455 2.09 38.57 -41.81
CA PRO A 455 0.66 38.72 -41.54
C PRO A 455 0.30 38.59 -40.05
N ALA A 456 0.96 37.71 -39.29
CA ALA A 456 0.70 37.56 -37.85
C ALA A 456 1.20 38.77 -37.07
N ALA A 457 2.39 39.28 -37.42
CA ALA A 457 2.90 40.53 -36.90
C ALA A 457 2.00 41.73 -37.26
N LEU A 458 1.46 41.77 -38.49
CA LEU A 458 0.51 42.81 -38.92
C LEU A 458 -0.79 42.76 -38.11
N GLN A 459 -1.28 41.56 -37.77
CA GLN A 459 -2.45 41.39 -36.90
C GLN A 459 -2.19 41.97 -35.50
N VAL A 460 -1.01 41.76 -34.92
CA VAL A 460 -0.61 42.37 -33.63
C VAL A 460 -0.61 43.90 -33.74
N TRP A 461 -0.07 44.47 -34.83
CA TRP A 461 -0.12 45.92 -35.07
C TRP A 461 -1.54 46.45 -35.20
N ILE A 462 -2.40 45.78 -35.97
CA ILE A 462 -3.81 46.15 -36.13
C ILE A 462 -4.55 46.10 -34.78
N ASN A 463 -4.28 45.08 -33.97
CA ASN A 463 -4.83 44.94 -32.62
C ASN A 463 -4.34 46.06 -31.70
N TYR A 464 -3.03 46.33 -31.67
CA TYR A 464 -2.42 47.38 -30.85
C TYR A 464 -2.94 48.78 -31.21
N LEU A 465 -3.18 49.03 -32.50
CA LEU A 465 -3.73 50.29 -33.00
C LEU A 465 -5.26 50.39 -32.88
N GLY A 466 -5.94 49.27 -32.64
CA GLY A 466 -7.40 49.19 -32.60
C GLY A 466 -8.07 49.53 -33.94
N ILE A 467 -7.46 49.10 -35.05
CA ILE A 467 -7.94 49.37 -36.42
C ILE A 467 -8.77 48.17 -36.93
N GLY A 468 -9.89 48.40 -37.64
CA GLY A 468 -10.74 47.35 -38.22
C GLY A 468 -12.25 47.49 -37.90
N ARG A 469 -13.12 46.81 -38.68
CA ARG A 469 -14.58 46.74 -38.43
C ARG A 469 -15.01 45.49 -37.66
N ASP A 470 -14.34 44.35 -37.87
CA ASP A 470 -14.63 43.06 -37.21
C ASP A 470 -13.78 42.81 -35.95
N SER A 471 -13.12 43.84 -35.48
CA SER A 471 -12.24 43.81 -34.33
C SER A 471 -13.04 43.84 -33.02
N SER A 472 -13.76 42.77 -32.71
CA SER A 472 -14.47 42.62 -31.44
C SER A 472 -13.51 42.68 -30.25
N VAL A 473 -14.03 43.06 -29.08
CA VAL A 473 -13.30 42.99 -27.81
C VAL A 473 -12.99 41.53 -27.51
N LYS A 474 -11.70 41.17 -27.41
CA LYS A 474 -11.29 39.80 -27.01
C LYS A 474 -11.58 39.66 -25.52
N VAL A 475 -12.63 38.91 -25.19
CA VAL A 475 -12.92 38.52 -23.81
C VAL A 475 -12.01 37.34 -23.47
N THR A 476 -11.30 37.42 -22.34
CA THR A 476 -10.43 36.35 -21.85
C THR A 476 -10.85 35.94 -20.45
N GLY A 477 -10.51 34.73 -20.04
CA GLY A 477 -10.85 34.21 -18.71
C GLY A 477 -12.26 33.60 -18.66
N HIS A 478 -12.78 33.11 -19.78
CA HIS A 478 -14.03 32.35 -19.80
C HIS A 478 -13.97 31.18 -18.83
N PHE A 479 -15.06 30.97 -18.11
CA PHE A 479 -15.20 29.73 -17.35
C PHE A 479 -15.28 28.54 -18.30
N THR A 480 -14.37 27.58 -18.14
CA THR A 480 -14.29 26.36 -18.97
C THR A 480 -14.94 25.14 -18.30
N SER A 481 -15.20 25.21 -16.99
CA SER A 481 -15.80 24.14 -16.20
C SER A 481 -17.30 24.36 -16.00
N LYS A 482 -18.10 23.37 -16.40
CA LYS A 482 -19.54 23.33 -16.11
C LYS A 482 -19.79 22.91 -14.67
N LEU A 483 -20.73 23.60 -14.01
CA LEU A 483 -21.29 23.23 -12.73
C LEU A 483 -22.72 22.74 -12.95
N THR A 484 -22.97 21.46 -12.65
CA THR A 484 -24.28 20.83 -12.86
C THR A 484 -24.82 20.26 -11.56
N ASN A 485 -26.15 20.28 -11.40
CA ASN A 485 -26.82 19.73 -10.21
C ASN A 485 -26.34 20.39 -8.90
N VAL A 486 -26.12 21.71 -8.92
CA VAL A 486 -25.53 22.41 -7.77
C VAL A 486 -26.50 22.38 -6.58
N ALA A 487 -25.95 22.08 -5.40
CA ALA A 487 -26.71 21.83 -4.17
C ALA A 487 -27.80 20.74 -4.30
N GLY A 488 -27.65 19.81 -5.24
CA GLY A 488 -28.59 18.70 -5.46
C GLY A 488 -29.80 19.04 -6.34
N TYR A 489 -29.90 20.26 -6.86
CA TYR A 489 -30.99 20.69 -7.74
C TYR A 489 -30.59 20.57 -9.21
N SER A 490 -31.28 19.72 -9.98
CA SER A 490 -30.98 19.51 -11.40
C SER A 490 -31.20 20.73 -12.31
N PHE A 491 -31.97 21.71 -11.83
CA PHE A 491 -32.26 22.97 -12.52
C PHE A 491 -31.35 24.14 -12.09
N ILE A 492 -30.44 23.92 -11.13
CA ILE A 492 -29.39 24.88 -10.75
C ILE A 492 -28.09 24.46 -11.41
N ASN A 493 -27.71 25.22 -12.43
CA ASN A 493 -26.56 24.93 -13.28
C ASN A 493 -25.78 26.21 -13.57
N GLY A 494 -24.54 26.08 -14.02
CA GLY A 494 -23.73 27.23 -14.34
C GLY A 494 -22.30 26.89 -14.73
N TRP A 495 -21.40 27.84 -14.53
CA TRP A 495 -19.99 27.74 -14.86
C TRP A 495 -19.13 28.30 -13.75
N GLY A 496 -17.93 27.72 -13.57
CA GLY A 496 -16.98 28.16 -12.56
C GLY A 496 -16.31 27.01 -11.83
N LEU A 497 -15.76 27.34 -10.66
CA LEU A 497 -15.16 26.36 -9.76
C LEU A 497 -16.21 25.88 -8.74
N PRO A 498 -16.10 24.63 -8.23
CA PRO A 498 -16.99 24.15 -7.17
C PRO A 498 -16.96 25.00 -5.89
N ALA A 499 -15.86 25.73 -5.66
CA ALA A 499 -15.77 26.75 -4.62
C ALA A 499 -16.20 28.11 -5.17
N THR A 500 -15.25 28.93 -5.61
CA THR A 500 -15.45 30.27 -6.20
C THR A 500 -14.26 30.60 -7.11
N PRO A 501 -14.39 31.47 -8.13
CA PRO A 501 -15.60 32.18 -8.53
C PRO A 501 -16.53 31.33 -9.40
N SER A 502 -17.81 31.69 -9.43
CA SER A 502 -18.84 30.98 -10.19
C SER A 502 -19.99 31.88 -10.63
N ILE A 503 -20.71 31.44 -11.67
CA ILE A 503 -21.97 32.03 -12.14
C ILE A 503 -22.97 30.89 -12.29
N LEU A 504 -24.11 31.01 -11.63
CA LEU A 504 -25.17 30.01 -11.55
C LEU A 504 -26.48 30.61 -12.05
N ALA A 505 -27.36 29.76 -12.57
CA ALA A 505 -28.71 30.14 -12.94
C ALA A 505 -29.72 29.16 -12.37
N ASN A 506 -30.88 29.72 -11.99
CA ASN A 506 -32.07 28.95 -11.65
C ASN A 506 -33.05 28.98 -12.82
N SER A 507 -33.20 27.83 -13.47
CA SER A 507 -34.11 27.64 -14.61
C SER A 507 -35.55 27.27 -14.22
N SER A 508 -35.83 27.13 -12.92
CA SER A 508 -37.13 26.69 -12.41
C SER A 508 -38.05 27.86 -11.99
N ASP A 509 -39.33 27.53 -11.77
CA ASP A 509 -40.33 28.43 -11.19
C ASP A 509 -40.21 28.57 -9.65
N THR A 510 -39.24 27.89 -9.01
CA THR A 510 -39.15 27.79 -7.54
C THR A 510 -37.90 28.45 -7.00
N GLU A 511 -38.05 29.21 -5.92
CA GLU A 511 -36.92 29.75 -5.17
C GLU A 511 -36.26 28.63 -4.36
N VAL A 512 -34.94 28.51 -4.43
CA VAL A 512 -34.19 27.45 -3.73
C VAL A 512 -32.96 27.98 -3.01
N ALA A 513 -32.55 27.26 -1.96
CA ALA A 513 -31.36 27.57 -1.19
C ALA A 513 -30.13 26.87 -1.79
N ILE A 514 -29.16 27.65 -2.26
CA ILE A 514 -27.85 27.22 -2.78
C ILE A 514 -26.73 27.96 -2.03
N PRO A 515 -26.42 27.49 -0.81
CA PRO A 515 -25.93 28.28 0.33
C PRO A 515 -26.56 29.67 0.60
N GLY A 516 -26.95 30.43 -0.42
CA GLY A 516 -27.83 31.61 -0.38
C GLY A 516 -29.14 31.35 -1.14
N THR A 517 -29.81 32.40 -1.61
CA THR A 517 -31.13 32.33 -2.23
C THR A 517 -31.05 32.49 -3.76
N ALA A 518 -31.33 31.42 -4.51
CA ALA A 518 -31.52 31.50 -5.96
C ALA A 518 -32.99 31.69 -6.31
N LYS A 519 -33.36 32.88 -6.77
CA LYS A 519 -34.71 33.21 -7.21
C LYS A 519 -35.09 32.51 -8.54
N PRO A 520 -36.39 32.26 -8.80
CA PRO A 520 -36.85 31.68 -10.06
C PRO A 520 -36.41 32.49 -11.27
N HIS A 521 -35.95 31.82 -12.34
CA HIS A 521 -35.58 32.44 -13.62
C HIS A 521 -34.59 33.61 -13.46
N ARG A 522 -33.56 33.43 -12.63
CA ARG A 522 -32.54 34.44 -12.34
C ARG A 522 -31.13 33.87 -12.37
N VAL A 523 -30.16 34.77 -12.54
CA VAL A 523 -28.73 34.47 -12.54
C VAL A 523 -28.11 35.04 -11.26
N THR A 524 -27.29 34.23 -10.61
CA THR A 524 -26.47 34.62 -9.47
C THR A 524 -24.99 34.41 -9.77
N ALA A 525 -24.13 35.20 -9.15
CA ALA A 525 -22.69 35.08 -9.28
C ALA A 525 -22.05 35.11 -7.90
N HIS A 526 -20.85 34.53 -7.81
CA HIS A 526 -20.07 34.52 -6.58
C HIS A 526 -18.60 34.80 -6.92
N PRO A 527 -17.98 35.87 -6.38
CA PRO A 527 -16.57 36.18 -6.61
C PRO A 527 -15.66 35.32 -5.73
N SER A 528 -14.34 35.41 -5.92
CA SER A 528 -13.32 34.85 -5.01
C SER A 528 -12.47 35.98 -4.40
N PRO A 529 -11.61 35.75 -3.40
CA PRO A 529 -10.86 36.82 -2.72
C PRO A 529 -10.04 37.72 -3.66
N SER A 530 -9.55 37.15 -4.76
CA SER A 530 -8.69 37.83 -5.72
C SER A 530 -9.26 37.90 -7.13
N HIS A 531 -10.40 37.25 -7.41
CA HIS A 531 -10.99 37.24 -8.75
C HIS A 531 -12.45 37.68 -8.74
N PHE A 532 -12.84 38.41 -9.79
CA PHE A 532 -14.25 38.79 -10.01
C PHE A 532 -15.01 37.67 -10.75
N ALA A 533 -16.34 37.72 -10.70
CA ALA A 533 -17.22 37.00 -11.63
C ALA A 533 -17.95 38.04 -12.51
N ALA A 534 -17.98 37.84 -13.82
CA ALA A 534 -18.55 38.80 -14.75
C ALA A 534 -19.40 38.17 -15.84
N ILE A 535 -20.43 38.92 -16.24
CA ILE A 535 -21.30 38.62 -17.37
C ILE A 535 -21.16 39.74 -18.38
N GLY A 536 -20.68 39.41 -19.58
CA GLY A 536 -20.45 40.37 -20.65
C GLY A 536 -21.46 40.21 -21.79
N TRP A 537 -22.07 41.29 -22.24
CA TRP A 537 -22.85 41.35 -23.47
C TRP A 537 -21.98 41.94 -24.58
N GLN A 538 -21.60 41.13 -25.56
CA GLN A 538 -20.89 41.57 -26.76
C GLN A 538 -21.92 41.91 -27.85
N SER A 539 -21.95 43.17 -28.28
CA SER A 539 -22.99 43.66 -29.16
C SER A 539 -22.96 42.93 -30.51
N PRO A 540 -24.05 42.29 -30.96
CA PRO A 540 -24.09 41.66 -32.28
C PRO A 540 -24.31 42.68 -33.42
N VAL A 541 -24.61 43.93 -33.10
CA VAL A 541 -25.02 44.98 -34.06
C VAL A 541 -24.52 46.37 -33.67
N ASP A 542 -24.50 47.29 -34.64
CA ASP A 542 -24.32 48.72 -34.37
C ASP A 542 -25.64 49.34 -33.91
N GLY A 543 -25.61 50.16 -32.87
CA GLY A 543 -26.83 50.81 -32.42
C GLY A 543 -26.65 51.79 -31.26
N THR A 544 -27.78 52.36 -30.86
CA THR A 544 -27.92 53.14 -29.63
C THR A 544 -28.82 52.35 -28.70
N PHE A 545 -28.36 52.12 -27.47
CA PHE A 545 -29.00 51.22 -26.53
C PHE A 545 -29.30 51.92 -25.22
N GLU A 546 -30.47 51.66 -24.66
CA GLU A 546 -30.82 51.93 -23.27
C GLU A 546 -30.42 50.73 -22.41
N ILE A 547 -29.63 50.97 -21.36
CA ILE A 547 -29.09 49.93 -20.49
C ILE A 547 -29.66 50.12 -19.07
N ASP A 548 -30.34 49.09 -18.58
CA ASP A 548 -30.81 48.96 -17.20
C ASP A 548 -30.08 47.82 -16.50
N ALA A 549 -29.71 48.01 -15.24
CA ALA A 549 -29.15 46.95 -14.43
C ALA A 549 -29.64 47.00 -12.97
N VAL A 550 -29.73 45.83 -12.36
CA VAL A 550 -30.04 45.64 -10.95
C VAL A 550 -29.08 44.60 -10.39
N ILE A 551 -28.55 44.86 -9.20
CA ILE A 551 -27.71 43.94 -8.45
C ILE A 551 -28.20 43.88 -7.02
N ALA A 552 -28.29 42.68 -6.45
CA ALA A 552 -28.80 42.50 -5.10
C ALA A 552 -28.10 41.34 -4.41
N ASP A 553 -27.77 41.51 -3.14
CA ASP A 553 -27.28 40.44 -2.30
C ASP A 553 -28.29 39.29 -2.29
N ALA A 554 -27.80 38.07 -2.47
CA ALA A 554 -28.56 36.84 -2.41
C ALA A 554 -28.12 35.94 -1.25
N HIS A 555 -27.34 36.45 -0.30
CA HIS A 555 -26.86 35.72 0.87
C HIS A 555 -27.11 36.51 2.17
N GLY A 556 -27.57 35.84 3.23
CA GLY A 556 -27.94 36.52 4.49
C GLY A 556 -26.78 36.86 5.44
N CYS A 557 -25.54 36.67 5.03
CA CYS A 557 -24.31 36.85 5.82
C CYS A 557 -23.19 37.44 4.95
N GLY A 558 -22.05 37.80 5.52
CA GLY A 558 -20.90 38.31 4.76
C GLY A 558 -20.64 39.80 5.02
N ASN A 559 -20.01 40.47 4.05
CA ASN A 559 -19.79 41.92 4.08
C ASN A 559 -20.24 42.63 2.80
N GLY A 560 -20.92 41.92 1.91
CA GLY A 560 -21.46 42.42 0.65
C GLY A 560 -20.39 42.58 -0.43
N GLU A 561 -20.71 43.30 -1.50
CA GLU A 561 -19.98 43.20 -2.76
C GLU A 561 -19.64 44.57 -3.36
N GLU A 562 -18.57 44.59 -4.16
CA GLU A 562 -18.26 45.70 -5.07
C GLU A 562 -18.68 45.32 -6.50
N TRP A 563 -19.17 46.27 -7.28
CA TRP A 563 -19.64 45.99 -8.63
C TRP A 563 -19.37 47.14 -9.60
N TRP A 564 -19.27 46.79 -10.89
CA TRP A 564 -19.06 47.72 -12.00
C TRP A 564 -19.91 47.33 -13.22
N LEU A 565 -20.43 48.33 -13.92
CA LEU A 565 -20.99 48.18 -15.27
C LEU A 565 -20.14 49.01 -16.22
N GLN A 566 -19.46 48.34 -17.16
CA GLN A 566 -18.46 48.97 -18.02
C GLN A 566 -18.80 48.78 -19.50
N HIS A 567 -18.65 49.84 -20.28
CA HIS A 567 -18.60 49.78 -21.74
C HIS A 567 -17.15 49.73 -22.18
N GLN A 568 -16.77 48.63 -22.80
CA GLN A 568 -15.44 48.38 -23.32
C GLN A 568 -15.48 48.42 -24.84
N THR A 569 -14.68 49.32 -25.40
CA THR A 569 -14.23 49.28 -26.79
C THR A 569 -12.82 48.66 -26.81
N ARG A 570 -12.24 48.47 -27.99
CA ARG A 570 -10.81 48.09 -28.06
C ARG A 570 -9.86 49.14 -27.48
N GLN A 571 -10.25 50.41 -27.43
CA GLN A 571 -9.36 51.52 -27.08
C GLN A 571 -9.73 52.22 -25.76
N THR A 572 -10.90 51.92 -25.19
CA THR A 572 -11.41 52.61 -24.01
C THR A 572 -12.24 51.67 -23.16
N ILE A 573 -12.09 51.79 -21.85
CA ILE A 573 -13.08 51.28 -20.90
C ILE A 573 -13.73 52.51 -20.27
N GLN A 574 -15.05 52.59 -20.38
CA GLN A 574 -15.86 53.59 -19.70
C GLN A 574 -16.70 52.89 -18.64
N THR A 575 -16.50 53.25 -17.37
CA THR A 575 -17.41 52.85 -16.30
C THR A 575 -18.70 53.65 -16.44
N LEU A 576 -19.80 52.95 -16.77
CA LEU A 576 -21.14 53.53 -16.84
C LEU A 576 -21.70 53.73 -15.43
N TRP A 577 -21.48 52.73 -14.57
CA TRP A 577 -21.88 52.72 -13.17
C TRP A 577 -20.89 51.89 -12.33
N GLU A 578 -20.74 52.26 -11.06
CA GLU A 578 -20.03 51.47 -10.06
C GLU A 578 -20.63 51.70 -8.68
N GLY A 579 -20.37 50.77 -7.76
CA GLY A 579 -20.80 50.90 -6.38
C GLY A 579 -20.41 49.73 -5.51
N SER A 580 -20.89 49.79 -4.27
CA SER A 580 -20.81 48.68 -3.31
C SER A 580 -22.04 48.70 -2.41
N PHE A 581 -22.38 47.55 -1.83
CA PHE A 581 -23.37 47.45 -0.79
C PHE A 581 -22.95 46.42 0.26
N GLY A 582 -23.60 46.45 1.43
CA GLY A 582 -23.40 45.46 2.49
C GLY A 582 -24.47 44.37 2.46
N VAL A 583 -24.48 43.50 3.47
CA VAL A 583 -25.42 42.37 3.56
C VAL A 583 -26.89 42.81 3.40
N ASN A 584 -27.66 42.05 2.63
CA ASN A 584 -29.03 42.34 2.15
C ASN A 584 -29.16 43.62 1.32
N GLY A 585 -28.06 44.12 0.79
CA GLY A 585 -28.02 45.32 -0.04
C GLY A 585 -28.57 45.10 -1.44
N LYS A 586 -28.97 46.19 -2.08
CA LYS A 586 -29.42 46.22 -3.47
C LYS A 586 -29.06 47.55 -4.10
N ALA A 587 -28.62 47.52 -5.36
CA ALA A 587 -28.47 48.70 -6.19
C ALA A 587 -29.32 48.55 -7.47
N THR A 588 -29.86 49.68 -7.92
CA THR A 588 -30.59 49.79 -9.19
C THR A 588 -30.01 51.00 -9.91
N MET A 589 -29.44 50.76 -11.10
CA MET A 589 -28.80 51.80 -11.89
C MET A 589 -29.86 52.58 -12.68
N GLU A 590 -29.70 53.89 -12.82
CA GLU A 590 -30.55 54.69 -13.70
C GLU A 590 -30.25 54.34 -15.17
N THR A 591 -31.31 54.30 -16.00
CA THR A 591 -31.20 53.98 -17.42
C THR A 591 -30.25 54.97 -18.11
N GLN A 592 -29.22 54.46 -18.78
CA GLN A 592 -28.34 55.26 -19.62
C GLN A 592 -28.47 54.89 -21.09
N THR A 593 -28.42 55.89 -21.96
CA THR A 593 -28.34 55.71 -23.41
C THR A 593 -26.87 55.70 -23.85
N VAL A 594 -26.42 54.60 -24.45
CA VAL A 594 -25.03 54.39 -24.89
C VAL A 594 -25.01 54.01 -26.37
N VAL A 595 -24.08 54.59 -27.12
CA VAL A 595 -23.80 54.16 -28.50
C VAL A 595 -22.82 53.01 -28.45
N VAL A 596 -23.22 51.85 -28.94
CA VAL A 596 -22.39 50.62 -28.93
C VAL A 596 -22.28 50.10 -30.35
N LYS A 597 -21.06 49.80 -30.77
CA LYS A 597 -20.79 49.17 -32.08
C LYS A 597 -20.77 47.66 -31.97
N LYS A 598 -21.00 46.97 -33.08
CA LYS A 598 -20.85 45.52 -33.18
C LYS A 598 -19.46 45.09 -32.68
N GLY A 599 -19.43 44.11 -31.79
CA GLY A 599 -18.20 43.58 -31.18
C GLY A 599 -17.69 44.31 -29.94
N GLU A 600 -18.24 45.47 -29.58
CA GLU A 600 -17.98 46.12 -28.29
C GLU A 600 -18.70 45.39 -27.15
N LEU A 601 -18.19 45.54 -25.92
CA LEU A 601 -18.60 44.73 -24.78
C LEU A 601 -19.20 45.61 -23.67
N ILE A 602 -20.38 45.24 -23.17
CA ILE A 602 -20.94 45.73 -21.91
C ILE A 602 -20.70 44.67 -20.84
N SER A 603 -19.82 44.97 -19.89
CA SER A 603 -19.41 44.05 -18.83
C SER A 603 -20.09 44.38 -17.51
N PHE A 604 -20.84 43.44 -16.95
CA PHE A 604 -21.37 43.52 -15.59
C PHE A 604 -20.50 42.67 -14.66
N ILE A 605 -19.73 43.33 -13.79
CA ILE A 605 -18.64 42.74 -13.01
C ILE A 605 -19.00 42.77 -11.53
N LEU A 606 -18.83 41.62 -10.86
CA LEU A 606 -19.01 41.43 -9.43
C LEU A 606 -17.67 41.05 -8.77
N GLY A 607 -17.23 41.84 -7.79
CA GLY A 607 -16.00 41.63 -7.04
C GLY A 607 -16.22 41.50 -5.52
N PRO A 608 -15.24 40.92 -4.81
CA PRO A 608 -15.28 40.81 -3.35
C PRO A 608 -15.14 42.20 -2.69
N ASN A 609 -15.94 42.49 -1.67
CA ASN A 609 -15.76 43.72 -0.88
C ASN A 609 -14.59 43.54 0.11
N LYS A 610 -13.59 44.44 0.06
CA LYS A 610 -12.40 44.38 0.94
C LYS A 610 -11.69 43.01 0.95
N ASN A 611 -11.61 42.33 -0.21
CA ASN A 611 -11.02 41.00 -0.39
C ASN A 611 -11.70 39.88 0.41
N ASN A 612 -12.90 40.12 0.96
CA ASN A 612 -13.72 39.09 1.54
C ASN A 612 -14.79 38.67 0.52
N HIS A 613 -15.02 37.36 0.47
CA HIS A 613 -15.93 36.69 -0.45
C HIS A 613 -16.87 35.74 0.30
N ALA A 614 -16.79 35.68 1.63
CA ALA A 614 -17.56 34.73 2.42
C ALA A 614 -19.02 35.17 2.47
N CYS A 615 -19.91 34.30 2.00
CA CYS A 615 -21.34 34.59 1.86
C CYS A 615 -21.65 35.70 0.84
N ASP A 616 -20.98 35.76 -0.31
CA ASP A 616 -21.20 36.84 -1.29
C ASP A 616 -21.82 36.31 -2.59
N LEU A 617 -22.89 35.51 -2.46
CA LEU A 617 -23.70 35.14 -3.61
C LEU A 617 -24.61 36.32 -3.96
N THR A 618 -24.56 36.79 -5.20
CA THR A 618 -25.25 38.02 -5.61
C THR A 618 -26.11 37.78 -6.84
N GLN A 619 -27.34 38.28 -6.85
CA GLN A 619 -28.21 38.32 -8.02
C GLN A 619 -27.79 39.44 -8.97
N MET A 620 -27.71 39.14 -10.27
CA MET A 620 -27.36 40.09 -11.33
C MET A 620 -28.43 40.09 -12.42
N ASP A 621 -29.03 41.24 -12.68
CA ASP A 621 -30.01 41.46 -13.75
C ASP A 621 -29.53 42.60 -14.67
N LEU A 622 -29.54 42.38 -15.97
CA LEU A 622 -29.13 43.34 -17.00
C LEU A 622 -30.12 43.29 -18.16
N THR A 623 -30.62 44.45 -18.59
CA THR A 623 -31.49 44.59 -19.77
C THR A 623 -30.92 45.65 -20.69
N ILE A 624 -30.79 45.32 -21.97
CA ILE A 624 -30.25 46.20 -23.01
C ILE A 624 -31.31 46.32 -24.11
N ARG A 625 -31.76 47.54 -24.40
CA ARG A 625 -32.84 47.80 -25.38
C ARG A 625 -32.33 48.69 -26.50
N GLU A 626 -32.50 48.25 -27.73
CA GLU A 626 -32.17 49.04 -28.92
C GLU A 626 -33.20 50.16 -29.09
N VAL A 627 -32.73 51.42 -29.08
CA VAL A 627 -33.60 52.62 -29.20
C VAL A 627 -34.07 52.83 -30.65
N GLY A 628 -33.17 52.56 -31.60
CA GLY A 628 -33.42 52.60 -33.04
C GLY A 628 -33.54 51.21 -33.67
N GLY A 629 -33.43 51.11 -34.99
CA GLY A 629 -33.32 49.82 -35.69
C GLY A 629 -34.52 48.88 -35.49
N GLU A 630 -34.24 47.61 -35.22
CA GLU A 630 -35.24 46.54 -35.04
C GLU A 630 -35.90 46.55 -33.65
N LYS A 631 -35.47 47.46 -32.76
CA LYS A 631 -35.97 47.58 -31.37
C LYS A 631 -35.83 46.28 -30.57
N ARG A 632 -34.70 45.57 -30.75
CA ARG A 632 -34.39 44.34 -30.03
C ARG A 632 -34.17 44.62 -28.54
N THR A 633 -34.40 43.60 -27.72
CA THR A 633 -34.16 43.64 -26.28
C THR A 633 -33.41 42.37 -25.86
N TRP A 634 -32.25 42.55 -25.26
CA TRP A 634 -31.49 41.49 -24.60
C TRP A 634 -31.74 41.56 -23.10
N ASP A 635 -32.16 40.45 -22.51
CA ASP A 635 -32.53 40.35 -21.09
C ASP A 635 -31.75 39.19 -20.50
N LEU A 636 -30.79 39.50 -19.64
CA LEU A 636 -29.85 38.55 -19.06
C LEU A 636 -30.56 37.33 -18.45
N ALA A 637 -31.59 37.59 -17.66
CA ALA A 637 -32.32 36.55 -16.95
C ALA A 637 -33.05 35.63 -17.94
N LYS A 638 -33.71 36.20 -18.97
CA LYS A 638 -34.43 35.42 -19.98
C LYS A 638 -33.51 34.64 -20.91
N ASP A 639 -32.41 35.25 -21.33
CA ASP A 639 -31.50 34.65 -22.30
C ASP A 639 -30.69 33.51 -21.66
N ILE A 640 -30.24 33.69 -20.41
CA ILE A 640 -29.29 32.76 -19.76
C ILE A 640 -29.98 31.73 -18.86
N SER A 641 -31.03 32.06 -18.12
CA SER A 641 -31.48 31.21 -17.00
C SER A 641 -31.81 29.77 -17.39
N GLY A 642 -32.48 29.57 -18.53
CA GLY A 642 -32.80 28.23 -19.08
C GLY A 642 -31.71 27.63 -19.99
N ASN A 643 -30.72 28.43 -20.41
CA ASN A 643 -29.76 28.07 -21.45
C ASN A 643 -28.30 28.06 -20.98
N ILE A 644 -28.06 28.25 -19.67
CA ILE A 644 -26.71 28.53 -19.16
C ILE A 644 -25.66 27.49 -19.56
N LEU A 645 -26.03 26.23 -19.80
CA LEU A 645 -25.12 25.13 -20.15
C LEU A 645 -24.86 24.93 -21.65
N VAL A 646 -25.52 25.70 -22.53
CA VAL A 646 -25.45 25.53 -24.00
C VAL A 646 -24.00 25.69 -24.49
N ALA A 647 -23.35 26.79 -24.13
CA ALA A 647 -21.96 27.08 -24.45
C ALA A 647 -21.42 28.16 -23.50
N ASN A 648 -20.14 28.51 -23.60
CA ASN A 648 -19.62 29.75 -23.05
C ASN A 648 -18.50 30.23 -24.00
N PRO A 649 -18.72 31.29 -24.79
CA PRO A 649 -19.87 32.22 -24.74
C PRO A 649 -21.19 31.64 -25.27
N LEU A 650 -22.30 32.17 -24.76
CA LEU A 650 -23.68 31.76 -25.05
C LEU A 650 -24.28 32.58 -26.21
N PRO A 651 -25.22 31.99 -26.97
CA PRO A 651 -26.04 32.75 -27.90
C PRO A 651 -27.04 33.65 -27.17
N ASP A 652 -27.54 34.68 -27.85
CA ASP A 652 -28.70 35.46 -27.40
C ASP A 652 -30.05 34.76 -27.68
N SER A 653 -31.16 35.36 -27.24
CA SER A 653 -32.52 34.87 -27.53
C SER A 653 -32.91 34.90 -29.01
N PHE A 654 -32.12 35.55 -29.87
CA PHE A 654 -32.29 35.54 -31.33
C PHE A 654 -31.46 34.45 -32.03
N GLY A 655 -30.67 33.67 -31.28
CA GLY A 655 -29.83 32.60 -31.79
C GLY A 655 -28.47 33.06 -32.33
N THR A 656 -28.08 34.32 -32.10
CA THR A 656 -26.78 34.85 -32.49
C THR A 656 -25.71 34.30 -31.53
N PRO A 657 -24.74 33.49 -31.99
CA PRO A 657 -23.72 32.94 -31.11
C PRO A 657 -22.75 34.02 -30.61
N GLY A 658 -22.15 33.79 -29.43
CA GLY A 658 -21.07 34.64 -28.93
C GLY A 658 -21.50 35.99 -28.36
N VAL A 659 -22.75 36.12 -27.91
CA VAL A 659 -23.28 37.40 -27.38
C VAL A 659 -23.07 37.51 -25.87
N TRP A 660 -23.30 36.43 -25.12
CA TRP A 660 -23.19 36.44 -23.66
C TRP A 660 -21.94 35.70 -23.19
N HIS A 661 -21.02 36.39 -22.53
CA HIS A 661 -19.77 35.81 -22.02
C HIS A 661 -19.83 35.66 -20.50
N LEU A 662 -19.50 34.47 -19.99
CA LEU A 662 -19.34 34.21 -18.56
C LEU A 662 -17.86 34.04 -18.24
N TYR A 663 -17.27 34.96 -17.48
CA TYR A 663 -15.82 35.00 -17.33
C TYR A 663 -15.36 35.54 -15.98
N SER A 664 -14.08 35.32 -15.68
CA SER A 664 -13.42 35.72 -14.45
C SER A 664 -11.97 36.09 -14.70
N ASN A 665 -11.46 37.06 -13.95
CA ASN A 665 -10.04 37.41 -13.93
C ASN A 665 -9.67 38.02 -12.57
N VAL A 666 -8.38 38.29 -12.34
CA VAL A 666 -7.88 38.92 -11.13
C VAL A 666 -8.51 40.31 -10.96
N LEU A 667 -9.01 40.65 -9.77
CA LEU A 667 -9.74 41.88 -9.48
C LEU A 667 -8.95 43.16 -9.82
N THR A 668 -7.62 43.11 -9.72
CA THR A 668 -6.73 44.23 -10.08
C THR A 668 -6.79 44.60 -11.56
N THR A 669 -7.34 43.73 -12.41
CA THR A 669 -7.55 44.00 -13.85
C THR A 669 -8.79 44.86 -14.12
N VAL A 670 -9.71 45.00 -13.15
CA VAL A 670 -10.88 45.87 -13.30
C VAL A 670 -10.43 47.33 -13.27
N ASN A 671 -10.69 48.07 -14.35
CA ASN A 671 -10.33 49.49 -14.43
C ASN A 671 -11.29 50.32 -13.56
N LYS A 672 -10.80 50.84 -12.42
CA LYS A 672 -11.60 51.60 -11.43
C LYS A 672 -11.63 53.13 -11.69
N GLY A 673 -11.33 53.61 -12.90
CA GLY A 673 -11.35 55.04 -13.24
C GLY A 673 -11.86 55.34 -14.66
N VAL A 674 -12.19 56.60 -14.95
CA VAL A 674 -12.45 57.05 -16.33
C VAL A 674 -11.11 57.29 -17.02
N GLY A 675 -10.64 56.32 -17.81
CA GLY A 675 -9.33 56.39 -18.44
C GLY A 675 -9.28 55.61 -19.75
N LYS A 676 -8.76 56.26 -20.81
CA LYS A 676 -8.46 55.63 -22.09
C LYS A 676 -7.64 54.36 -21.85
N VAL A 677 -8.14 53.21 -22.29
CA VAL A 677 -7.34 52.00 -22.48
C VAL A 677 -6.69 52.10 -23.86
N SER A 678 -5.99 53.21 -24.09
CA SER A 678 -5.01 53.24 -25.15
C SER A 678 -3.70 52.96 -24.46
N ASN A 679 -3.14 51.77 -24.70
CA ASN A 679 -1.77 51.47 -24.30
C ASN A 679 -0.79 52.44 -24.97
N ILE A 680 -1.21 53.18 -26.01
CA ILE A 680 -0.40 54.17 -26.71
C ILE A 680 -0.27 55.45 -25.84
N PRO A 681 0.95 55.82 -25.40
CA PRO A 681 1.16 56.97 -24.53
C PRO A 681 0.66 58.25 -25.20
N ALA A 682 -0.14 59.03 -24.47
CA ALA A 682 -0.63 60.32 -24.96
C ALA A 682 0.56 61.21 -25.39
N THR A 683 0.38 61.97 -26.47
CA THR A 683 1.39 62.87 -27.09
C THR A 683 2.65 62.21 -27.68
N SER A 684 2.78 60.88 -27.63
CA SER A 684 3.84 60.13 -28.33
C SER A 684 3.75 60.28 -29.86
N LEU A 685 4.82 59.92 -30.56
CA LEU A 685 4.84 59.91 -32.04
C LEU A 685 3.71 59.04 -32.63
N LEU A 686 3.42 57.89 -32.02
CA LEU A 686 2.32 57.03 -32.47
C LEU A 686 0.94 57.62 -32.18
N HIS A 687 0.79 58.35 -31.07
CA HIS A 687 -0.44 59.10 -30.79
C HIS A 687 -0.70 60.19 -31.84
N LYS A 688 0.36 60.93 -32.22
CA LYS A 688 0.27 61.93 -33.30
C LYS A 688 -0.06 61.28 -34.64
N TRP A 689 0.53 60.12 -34.92
CA TRP A 689 0.23 59.35 -36.13
C TRP A 689 -1.25 58.94 -36.24
N LEU A 690 -1.87 58.52 -35.12
CA LEU A 690 -3.30 58.21 -35.07
C LEU A 690 -4.20 59.42 -35.31
N GLN A 691 -3.76 60.63 -34.94
CA GLN A 691 -4.53 61.87 -35.08
C GLN A 691 -4.35 62.55 -36.44
N ALA A 692 -3.28 62.24 -37.17
CA ALA A 692 -3.02 62.83 -38.47
C ALA A 692 -4.11 62.44 -39.48
N GLU A 693 -4.67 63.43 -40.18
CA GLU A 693 -5.67 63.22 -41.24
C GLU A 693 -5.01 63.11 -42.64
N ASP A 694 -3.79 63.64 -42.81
CA ASP A 694 -3.03 63.62 -44.05
C ASP A 694 -2.17 62.35 -44.20
N GLU A 695 -2.21 61.72 -45.38
CA GLU A 695 -1.48 60.47 -45.67
C GLU A 695 0.04 60.67 -45.74
N THR A 696 0.48 61.85 -46.22
CA THR A 696 1.90 62.23 -46.28
C THR A 696 2.49 62.43 -44.88
N GLU A 697 1.72 63.05 -43.99
CA GLU A 697 2.04 63.21 -42.57
C GLU A 697 2.12 61.85 -41.87
N ARG A 698 1.14 60.96 -42.04
CA ARG A 698 1.17 59.58 -41.50
C ARG A 698 2.40 58.81 -41.98
N THR A 699 2.75 58.93 -43.25
CA THR A 699 3.94 58.26 -43.80
C THR A 699 5.24 58.80 -43.20
N THR A 700 5.31 60.10 -42.93
CA THR A 700 6.49 60.74 -42.31
C THR A 700 6.63 60.30 -40.85
N LEU A 701 5.54 60.39 -40.08
CA LEU A 701 5.50 59.94 -38.67
C LEU A 701 5.81 58.45 -38.55
N ALA A 702 5.34 57.59 -39.46
CA ALA A 702 5.68 56.17 -39.46
C ALA A 702 7.19 55.90 -39.55
N ARG A 703 7.93 56.69 -40.35
CA ARG A 703 9.41 56.60 -40.43
C ARG A 703 10.09 57.10 -39.17
N GLU A 704 9.55 58.12 -38.51
CA GLU A 704 10.08 58.61 -37.23
C GLU A 704 9.86 57.61 -36.10
N ILE A 705 8.68 56.97 -36.06
CA ILE A 705 8.38 55.89 -35.12
C ILE A 705 9.31 54.70 -35.34
N GLN A 706 9.62 54.33 -36.59
CA GLN A 706 10.62 53.30 -36.86
C GLN A 706 12.01 53.69 -36.37
N LYS A 707 12.45 54.94 -36.55
CA LYS A 707 13.72 55.43 -36.00
C LYS A 707 13.74 55.33 -34.48
N LEU A 708 12.64 55.66 -33.80
CA LEU A 708 12.49 55.50 -32.36
C LEU A 708 12.56 54.02 -31.95
N ALA A 709 11.87 53.14 -32.69
CA ALA A 709 11.80 51.71 -32.39
C ALA A 709 13.18 51.03 -32.52
N VAL A 710 13.94 51.31 -33.59
CA VAL A 710 15.25 50.70 -33.88
C VAL A 710 16.41 51.43 -33.18
N GLY A 711 16.30 52.74 -32.99
CA GLY A 711 17.38 53.62 -32.52
C GLY A 711 17.67 53.58 -31.02
N VAL A 712 18.51 54.53 -30.60
CA VAL A 712 18.92 54.75 -29.21
C VAL A 712 17.69 55.18 -28.39
N ALA A 713 17.57 54.68 -27.17
CA ALA A 713 16.48 55.07 -26.28
C ALA A 713 16.56 56.57 -25.96
N PRO A 714 15.43 57.28 -25.81
CA PRO A 714 15.42 58.66 -25.32
C PRO A 714 16.14 58.78 -23.97
N GLU A 715 16.77 59.93 -23.70
CA GLU A 715 17.48 60.17 -22.44
C GLU A 715 16.55 60.14 -21.21
N ASP A 716 15.31 60.59 -21.38
CA ASP A 716 14.24 60.48 -20.38
C ASP A 716 13.43 59.19 -20.60
N ASP A 717 13.71 58.19 -19.76
CA ASP A 717 13.09 56.86 -19.79
C ASP A 717 11.60 56.85 -19.38
N THR A 718 11.08 57.99 -18.90
CA THR A 718 9.66 58.19 -18.54
C THR A 718 8.88 59.00 -19.59
N SER A 719 9.56 59.52 -20.62
CA SER A 719 8.92 60.26 -21.70
C SER A 719 7.91 59.37 -22.47
N PRO A 720 6.84 59.96 -23.06
CA PRO A 720 5.87 59.19 -23.85
C PRO A 720 6.50 58.33 -24.96
N ASP A 721 7.56 58.81 -25.60
CA ASP A 721 8.27 58.08 -26.65
C ASP A 721 9.21 56.99 -26.10
N ALA A 722 9.77 57.15 -24.89
CA ALA A 722 10.52 56.07 -24.22
C ALA A 722 9.60 54.92 -23.80
N ILE A 723 8.41 55.24 -23.27
CA ILE A 723 7.36 54.25 -22.95
C ILE A 723 6.89 53.56 -24.23
N LEU A 724 6.60 54.31 -25.30
CA LEU A 724 6.22 53.77 -26.60
C LEU A 724 7.29 52.81 -27.14
N ARG A 725 8.58 53.18 -27.08
CA ARG A 725 9.67 52.31 -27.54
C ARG A 725 9.72 50.99 -26.79
N LYS A 726 9.52 51.01 -25.46
CA LYS A 726 9.45 49.79 -24.65
C LYS A 726 8.28 48.92 -25.11
N GLN A 727 7.09 49.51 -25.26
CA GLN A 727 5.90 48.79 -25.74
C GLN A 727 6.11 48.17 -27.12
N LEU A 728 6.63 48.92 -28.09
CA LEU A 728 6.91 48.41 -29.44
C LEU A 728 7.88 47.23 -29.45
N ARG A 729 8.82 47.18 -28.50
CA ARG A 729 9.78 46.09 -28.36
C ARG A 729 9.25 44.88 -27.59
N HIS A 730 8.16 45.03 -26.85
CA HIS A 730 7.45 43.95 -26.17
C HIS A 730 6.28 43.41 -26.97
N LEU A 731 5.70 44.19 -27.89
CA LEU A 731 4.58 43.75 -28.73
C LEU A 731 4.89 42.52 -29.60
N ASN A 732 6.16 42.30 -29.95
CA ASN A 732 6.58 41.07 -30.63
C ASN A 732 6.33 39.80 -29.80
N GLU A 733 6.17 39.90 -28.47
CA GLU A 733 5.85 38.78 -27.59
C GLU A 733 4.39 38.32 -27.75
N GLU A 734 3.51 39.13 -28.37
CA GLU A 734 2.10 38.81 -28.61
C GLU A 734 1.84 38.05 -29.93
N ILE A 735 2.87 37.76 -30.72
CA ILE A 735 2.71 37.01 -31.98
C ILE A 735 2.28 35.56 -31.65
N GLU A 736 1.14 35.13 -32.20
CA GLU A 736 0.66 33.74 -32.07
C GLU A 736 1.48 32.80 -32.97
N TYR A 737 2.57 32.26 -32.40
CA TYR A 737 3.55 31.45 -33.15
C TYR A 737 3.02 30.11 -33.68
N ALA A 738 1.90 29.61 -33.17
CA ALA A 738 1.31 28.36 -33.64
C ALA A 738 0.78 28.44 -35.07
N ASP A 739 0.42 29.63 -35.56
CA ASP A 739 -0.01 29.83 -36.95
C ASP A 739 1.18 29.94 -37.92
N LEU A 740 2.37 30.31 -37.41
CA LEU A 740 3.58 30.46 -38.22
C LEU A 740 4.19 29.13 -38.69
N GLN A 741 3.70 28.00 -38.18
CA GLN A 741 4.21 26.66 -38.52
C GLN A 741 3.64 26.10 -39.83
N GLU A 742 2.61 26.75 -40.40
CA GLU A 742 2.07 26.38 -41.71
C GLU A 742 3.13 26.58 -42.80
N GLU A 743 3.18 25.65 -43.76
CA GLU A 743 4.15 25.62 -44.88
C GLU A 743 5.63 25.47 -44.51
N LEU A 744 5.98 25.35 -43.21
CA LEU A 744 7.36 25.07 -42.80
C LEU A 744 7.79 23.65 -43.15
N ALA A 745 9.06 23.51 -43.55
CA ALA A 745 9.71 22.23 -43.75
C ALA A 745 9.87 21.48 -42.41
N PHE A 746 9.80 20.15 -42.48
CA PHE A 746 10.04 19.28 -41.34
C PHE A 746 11.55 19.16 -41.06
N ASP A 747 11.89 19.02 -39.77
CA ASP A 747 13.20 18.61 -39.30
C ASP A 747 13.53 17.24 -39.89
N ALA A 748 14.73 17.12 -40.48
CA ALA A 748 15.16 15.93 -41.22
C ALA A 748 15.22 14.64 -40.38
N ARG A 749 15.13 14.73 -39.05
CA ARG A 749 15.05 13.57 -38.15
C ARG A 749 13.64 12.96 -38.11
N PHE A 750 12.61 13.72 -38.47
CA PHE A 750 11.21 13.28 -38.46
C PHE A 750 10.79 12.77 -39.83
N GLY A 751 9.75 11.93 -39.87
CA GLY A 751 9.17 11.46 -41.14
C GLY A 751 9.99 10.41 -41.89
N THR A 752 11.10 9.94 -41.35
CA THR A 752 11.95 8.90 -41.95
C THR A 752 12.19 7.74 -41.00
N HIS A 753 12.00 6.51 -41.47
CA HIS A 753 12.38 5.33 -40.72
C HIS A 753 13.87 4.98 -40.95
N PRO A 754 14.64 4.51 -39.95
CA PRO A 754 16.05 4.16 -40.15
C PRO A 754 16.30 2.98 -41.11
N LEU A 755 15.32 2.08 -41.26
CA LEU A 755 15.37 0.92 -42.19
C LEU A 755 14.44 1.05 -43.39
N GLU A 756 13.36 1.82 -43.27
CA GLU A 756 12.28 1.89 -44.26
C GLU A 756 12.20 3.32 -44.80
N GLY A 757 11.33 3.57 -45.77
CA GLY A 757 11.16 4.89 -46.36
C GLY A 757 10.45 5.90 -45.44
N GLU A 758 9.49 6.62 -46.02
CA GLU A 758 8.76 7.68 -45.33
C GLU A 758 7.76 7.13 -44.30
N VAL A 759 7.73 7.76 -43.13
CA VAL A 759 6.69 7.58 -42.09
C VAL A 759 5.94 8.90 -41.91
N ASN A 760 5.01 8.98 -40.95
CA ASN A 760 4.30 10.24 -40.67
C ASN A 760 5.32 11.37 -40.40
N PRO A 761 5.24 12.52 -41.10
CA PRO A 761 6.20 13.62 -40.95
C PRO A 761 6.30 14.24 -39.55
N ASN A 762 5.33 13.96 -38.66
CA ASN A 762 5.34 14.42 -37.27
C ASN A 762 5.86 13.38 -36.28
N ASP A 763 6.17 12.18 -36.75
CA ASP A 763 6.68 11.10 -35.93
C ASP A 763 8.18 10.96 -36.11
N LEU A 764 8.82 10.45 -35.06
CA LEU A 764 10.26 10.28 -34.98
C LEU A 764 10.57 8.83 -34.65
N VAL A 765 11.29 8.14 -35.54
CA VAL A 765 11.63 6.72 -35.35
C VAL A 765 13.13 6.55 -35.13
N VAL A 766 13.49 5.80 -34.09
CA VAL A 766 14.89 5.51 -33.74
C VAL A 766 15.11 4.04 -33.47
N LYS A 767 16.35 3.58 -33.66
CA LYS A 767 16.79 2.27 -33.15
C LYS A 767 17.41 2.47 -31.76
N ALA A 768 16.89 1.79 -30.73
CA ALA A 768 17.48 1.81 -29.38
C ALA A 768 18.83 1.04 -29.36
N PRO A 769 19.73 1.30 -28.38
CA PRO A 769 19.67 2.42 -27.45
C PRO A 769 19.95 3.75 -28.17
N ASN A 770 19.18 4.79 -27.85
CA ASN A 770 19.31 6.09 -28.50
C ASN A 770 18.91 7.24 -27.57
N VAL A 771 19.53 8.41 -27.77
CA VAL A 771 19.15 9.65 -27.10
C VAL A 771 19.01 10.75 -28.14
N ILE A 772 17.81 11.32 -28.24
CA ILE A 772 17.51 12.47 -29.08
C ILE A 772 17.39 13.72 -28.25
N GLN A 773 18.10 14.76 -28.68
CA GLN A 773 18.01 16.08 -28.11
C GLN A 773 17.05 16.96 -28.92
N LEU A 774 16.04 17.52 -28.25
CA LEU A 774 15.11 18.50 -28.80
C LEU A 774 15.27 19.83 -28.04
N ARG A 775 15.66 20.88 -28.75
CA ARG A 775 15.79 22.24 -28.19
C ARG A 775 14.52 23.02 -28.47
N ILE A 776 13.95 23.61 -27.42
CA ILE A 776 12.73 24.41 -27.45
C ILE A 776 13.09 25.84 -27.02
N PRO A 777 12.87 26.85 -27.88
CA PRO A 777 13.08 28.24 -27.51
C PRO A 777 12.28 28.65 -26.27
N ALA A 778 12.89 29.43 -25.38
CA ALA A 778 12.29 29.88 -24.12
C ALA A 778 10.87 30.45 -24.31
N ARG A 779 10.70 31.33 -25.30
CA ARG A 779 9.42 32.01 -25.61
C ARG A 779 8.30 31.04 -25.98
N ILE A 780 8.62 29.91 -26.61
CA ILE A 780 7.62 28.91 -27.00
C ILE A 780 7.33 27.99 -25.83
N ALA A 781 8.35 27.61 -25.06
CA ALA A 781 8.19 26.76 -23.88
C ALA A 781 7.28 27.42 -22.82
N ALA A 782 7.39 28.74 -22.62
CA ALA A 782 6.69 29.48 -21.57
C ALA A 782 5.18 29.16 -21.49
N GLY A 783 4.76 28.60 -20.36
CA GLY A 783 3.38 28.25 -20.03
C GLY A 783 2.76 27.15 -20.88
N ARG A 784 3.59 26.33 -21.56
CA ARG A 784 3.16 25.18 -22.36
C ARG A 784 3.58 23.87 -21.72
N SER A 785 2.99 22.78 -22.18
CA SER A 785 3.40 21.42 -21.83
C SER A 785 3.96 20.72 -23.06
N PHE A 786 5.13 20.10 -22.93
CA PHE A 786 5.63 19.14 -23.92
C PHE A 786 4.91 17.81 -23.75
N VAL A 787 4.42 17.25 -24.85
CA VAL A 787 3.70 15.98 -24.87
C VAL A 787 4.24 15.09 -26.00
N VAL A 788 4.50 13.83 -25.68
CA VAL A 788 4.88 12.80 -26.65
C VAL A 788 4.41 11.43 -26.17
N THR A 789 4.12 10.53 -27.11
CA THR A 789 3.86 9.11 -26.79
C THR A 789 4.95 8.25 -27.39
N GLY A 790 5.60 7.42 -26.58
CA GLY A 790 6.60 6.46 -27.03
C GLY A 790 6.01 5.05 -27.08
N LEU A 791 6.29 4.34 -28.17
CA LEU A 791 5.89 2.94 -28.38
C LEU A 791 6.88 2.24 -29.32
N LEU A 792 6.77 0.93 -29.47
CA LEU A 792 7.52 0.18 -30.46
C LEU A 792 6.91 0.34 -31.86
N ASP A 793 7.77 0.36 -32.88
CA ASP A 793 7.35 0.28 -34.27
C ASP A 793 6.58 -1.03 -34.52
N ALA A 794 5.48 -0.96 -35.25
CA ALA A 794 4.56 -2.09 -35.41
C ALA A 794 5.16 -3.26 -36.23
N THR A 795 6.16 -2.99 -37.07
CA THR A 795 6.71 -3.95 -38.03
C THR A 795 8.10 -4.43 -37.61
N ASN A 796 9.07 -3.52 -37.57
CA ASN A 796 10.47 -3.76 -37.21
C ASN A 796 10.66 -3.80 -35.69
N GLY A 797 9.77 -3.15 -34.94
CA GLY A 797 9.71 -3.15 -33.48
C GLY A 797 8.96 -4.33 -32.86
N LYS A 798 8.40 -5.24 -33.68
CA LYS A 798 7.46 -6.28 -33.24
C LYS A 798 7.96 -7.15 -32.08
N ASN A 799 9.24 -7.49 -32.11
CA ASN A 799 9.91 -8.29 -31.08
C ASN A 799 10.96 -7.47 -30.32
N GLY A 800 10.82 -6.15 -30.27
CA GLY A 800 11.68 -5.30 -29.46
C GLY A 800 11.24 -5.22 -28.01
N THR A 801 12.16 -4.79 -27.16
CA THR A 801 11.95 -4.54 -25.74
C THR A 801 12.68 -3.25 -25.37
N VAL A 802 11.95 -2.25 -24.88
CA VAL A 802 12.58 -0.95 -24.56
C VAL A 802 12.09 -0.39 -23.25
N GLN A 803 12.88 0.50 -22.65
CA GLN A 803 12.39 1.45 -21.66
C GLN A 803 12.59 2.87 -22.18
N LEU A 804 11.56 3.69 -22.02
CA LEU A 804 11.52 5.02 -22.59
C LEU A 804 11.59 6.10 -21.51
N TYR A 805 12.24 7.21 -21.85
CA TYR A 805 12.44 8.35 -20.97
C TYR A 805 12.25 9.64 -21.76
N ALA A 806 11.50 10.58 -21.19
CA ALA A 806 11.46 11.96 -21.63
C ALA A 806 11.79 12.85 -20.43
N ASP A 807 12.94 13.53 -20.48
CA ASP A 807 13.43 14.35 -19.36
C ASP A 807 14.29 15.52 -19.89
N THR A 808 14.69 16.41 -18.99
CA THR A 808 15.63 17.52 -19.21
C THR A 808 17.10 17.11 -19.13
N LYS A 809 17.38 15.83 -18.83
CA LYS A 809 18.72 15.24 -18.81
C LYS A 809 18.73 13.95 -19.65
N PRO A 810 19.85 13.64 -20.32
CA PRO A 810 19.98 12.39 -21.05
C PRO A 810 20.02 11.22 -20.06
N ILE A 811 19.27 10.16 -20.33
CA ILE A 811 19.26 8.93 -19.53
C ILE A 811 19.62 7.76 -20.45
N VAL A 812 20.73 7.10 -20.15
CA VAL A 812 21.12 5.85 -20.81
C VAL A 812 21.47 4.88 -19.71
N GLU A 813 20.52 4.02 -19.38
CA GLU A 813 20.66 3.03 -18.32
C GLU A 813 20.44 1.63 -18.89
N SER A 814 21.03 0.64 -18.22
CA SER A 814 20.55 -0.74 -18.30
C SER A 814 19.08 -0.81 -17.85
N ILE A 815 18.44 -1.97 -17.96
CA ILE A 815 17.08 -2.15 -17.46
C ILE A 815 16.93 -1.62 -16.02
N ASN A 816 15.99 -0.70 -15.83
CA ASN A 816 15.73 0.00 -14.58
C ASN A 816 14.40 -0.49 -13.97
N PRO A 817 14.40 -1.04 -12.74
CA PRO A 817 13.19 -1.50 -12.06
C PRO A 817 12.10 -0.42 -11.90
N GLY A 818 12.51 0.85 -11.71
CA GLY A 818 11.59 1.98 -11.54
C GLY A 818 10.89 2.42 -12.82
N LYS A 819 11.17 1.78 -13.96
CA LYS A 819 10.59 2.11 -15.27
C LYS A 819 9.88 0.92 -15.87
N ARG A 820 8.80 1.22 -16.58
CA ARG A 820 7.99 0.19 -17.25
C ARG A 820 8.71 -0.28 -18.51
N VAL A 821 8.57 -1.56 -18.81
CA VAL A 821 9.08 -2.14 -20.03
C VAL A 821 8.01 -2.03 -21.11
N ILE A 822 8.39 -1.58 -22.30
CA ILE A 822 7.50 -1.47 -23.44
C ILE A 822 7.74 -2.66 -24.37
N THR A 823 6.67 -3.41 -24.63
CA THR A 823 6.66 -4.52 -25.59
C THR A 823 5.36 -4.48 -26.38
N ILE A 824 5.30 -5.10 -27.55
CA ILE A 824 4.02 -5.33 -28.23
C ILE A 824 3.34 -6.55 -27.60
N GLN A 825 2.09 -6.38 -27.17
CA GLN A 825 1.26 -7.44 -26.57
C GLN A 825 1.35 -8.75 -27.36
N ASP A 826 1.54 -9.85 -26.63
CA ASP A 826 1.62 -11.23 -27.14
C ASP A 826 2.79 -11.55 -28.10
N SER A 827 3.73 -10.62 -28.31
CA SER A 827 4.95 -10.86 -29.09
C SER A 827 5.89 -11.88 -28.42
N ALA A 828 6.91 -12.33 -29.14
CA ALA A 828 7.93 -13.20 -28.57
C ALA A 828 8.70 -12.50 -27.44
N ALA A 829 9.03 -11.22 -27.61
CA ALA A 829 9.68 -10.39 -26.60
C ALA A 829 8.81 -10.20 -25.35
N HIS A 830 7.50 -9.95 -25.53
CA HIS A 830 6.55 -9.85 -24.41
C HIS A 830 6.55 -11.11 -23.54
N LYS A 831 6.47 -12.29 -24.18
CA LYS A 831 6.49 -13.58 -23.49
C LYS A 831 7.84 -13.87 -22.84
N ALA A 832 8.93 -13.51 -23.50
CA ALA A 832 10.28 -13.66 -22.96
C ALA A 832 10.48 -12.79 -21.72
N MET A 833 9.99 -11.55 -21.72
CA MET A 833 10.07 -10.66 -20.56
C MET A 833 9.21 -11.14 -19.39
N ILE A 834 7.98 -11.62 -19.65
CA ILE A 834 7.15 -12.24 -18.61
C ILE A 834 7.90 -13.42 -17.98
N ARG A 835 8.50 -14.28 -18.82
CA ARG A 835 9.30 -15.41 -18.33
C ARG A 835 10.49 -14.96 -17.49
N ALA A 836 11.22 -13.93 -17.92
CA ALA A 836 12.32 -13.36 -17.13
C ALA A 836 11.86 -12.84 -15.76
N PHE A 837 10.66 -12.24 -15.69
CA PHE A 837 10.06 -11.82 -14.42
C PHE A 837 9.60 -13.00 -13.56
N ASP A 838 9.04 -14.05 -14.16
CA ASP A 838 8.65 -15.29 -13.47
C ASP A 838 9.87 -16.00 -12.88
N ASP A 839 10.91 -16.22 -13.69
CA ASP A 839 12.16 -16.84 -13.28
C ASP A 839 12.80 -16.07 -12.10
N PHE A 840 12.76 -14.73 -12.15
CA PHE A 840 13.22 -13.90 -11.04
C PHE A 840 12.37 -14.08 -9.78
N ARG A 841 11.04 -14.01 -9.90
CA ARG A 841 10.10 -14.18 -8.77
C ARG A 841 10.21 -15.55 -8.11
N ASP A 842 10.52 -16.58 -8.88
CA ASP A 842 10.67 -17.94 -8.39
C ASP A 842 11.84 -18.07 -7.40
N LEU A 843 12.88 -17.26 -7.51
CA LEU A 843 13.99 -17.25 -6.56
C LEU A 843 13.91 -16.09 -5.56
N PHE A 844 13.30 -14.98 -5.97
CA PHE A 844 13.27 -13.73 -5.21
C PHE A 844 11.82 -13.24 -5.00
N PRO A 845 11.03 -13.93 -4.17
CA PRO A 845 9.78 -13.35 -3.67
C PRO A 845 10.07 -12.11 -2.82
N ARG A 846 9.14 -11.16 -2.70
CA ARG A 846 9.31 -10.07 -1.72
C ARG A 846 9.12 -10.59 -0.29
N ALA A 847 8.12 -11.44 -0.09
CA ALA A 847 7.81 -12.12 1.15
C ALA A 847 7.76 -13.64 0.97
N LEU A 848 8.37 -14.35 1.92
CA LEU A 848 8.37 -15.82 1.98
C LEU A 848 7.03 -16.33 2.48
N CYS A 849 6.46 -15.68 3.49
CA CYS A 849 5.18 -16.05 4.08
C CYS A 849 4.45 -14.85 4.70
N TYR A 850 3.14 -14.99 4.86
CA TYR A 850 2.31 -14.11 5.69
C TYR A 850 2.45 -14.48 7.17
N SER A 851 3.45 -13.93 7.87
CA SER A 851 3.75 -14.35 9.26
C SER A 851 2.70 -13.90 10.27
N ARG A 852 1.81 -12.97 9.91
CA ARG A 852 0.85 -12.41 10.85
C ARG A 852 -0.25 -13.41 11.23
N VAL A 853 -0.60 -14.34 10.35
CA VAL A 853 -1.69 -15.33 10.52
C VAL A 853 -3.09 -14.70 10.61
N VAL A 854 -3.29 -13.63 11.39
CA VAL A 854 -4.56 -12.92 11.58
C VAL A 854 -4.59 -11.64 10.74
N PRO A 855 -5.48 -11.50 9.75
CA PRO A 855 -5.63 -10.28 8.96
C PRO A 855 -6.11 -9.07 9.79
N VAL A 856 -5.86 -7.85 9.31
CA VAL A 856 -6.12 -6.59 10.07
C VAL A 856 -6.96 -5.57 9.33
N ASP A 857 -7.01 -5.67 8.00
CA ASP A 857 -7.22 -4.47 7.21
C ASP A 857 -8.70 -4.20 6.92
N GLU A 858 -9.62 -4.92 7.59
CA GLU A 858 -11.06 -4.78 7.39
C GLU A 858 -11.84 -4.85 8.70
N ALA A 859 -12.72 -3.87 8.93
CA ALA A 859 -13.58 -3.79 10.11
C ALA A 859 -14.59 -4.96 10.22
N VAL A 860 -14.85 -5.62 9.10
CA VAL A 860 -15.66 -6.83 8.97
C VAL A 860 -14.90 -7.74 8.00
N THR A 861 -14.45 -8.92 8.41
CA THR A 861 -13.70 -9.85 7.55
C THR A 861 -14.31 -11.24 7.60
N LEU A 862 -14.36 -11.94 6.46
CA LEU A 862 -14.71 -13.37 6.41
C LEU A 862 -13.49 -14.25 6.72
N THR A 863 -12.29 -13.73 6.47
CA THR A 863 -11.03 -14.44 6.64
C THR A 863 -10.55 -14.25 8.08
N LEU A 864 -10.71 -15.29 8.91
CA LEU A 864 -10.30 -15.27 10.32
C LEU A 864 -8.79 -15.50 10.48
N PHE A 865 -8.26 -16.46 9.71
CA PHE A 865 -6.84 -16.77 9.61
C PHE A 865 -6.46 -16.89 8.14
N TYR A 866 -5.24 -16.49 7.81
CA TYR A 866 -4.74 -16.47 6.44
C TYR A 866 -3.38 -17.15 6.37
N ARG A 867 -3.29 -18.16 5.49
CA ARG A 867 -2.07 -18.91 5.22
C ARG A 867 -1.62 -18.60 3.79
N GLU A 868 -0.41 -18.05 3.69
CA GLU A 868 0.30 -17.90 2.42
C GLU A 868 1.78 -18.12 2.70
N ASP A 869 2.26 -19.35 2.50
CA ASP A 869 3.62 -19.78 2.82
C ASP A 869 4.21 -20.77 1.80
N ASP A 870 3.61 -20.88 0.61
CA ASP A 870 4.07 -21.79 -0.45
C ASP A 870 5.53 -21.53 -0.85
N THR A 871 5.89 -20.26 -0.98
CA THR A 871 7.25 -19.88 -1.37
C THR A 871 8.25 -20.15 -0.24
N PHE A 872 7.87 -19.91 1.01
CA PHE A 872 8.64 -20.32 2.18
C PHE A 872 8.87 -21.84 2.20
N ALA A 873 7.81 -22.63 2.04
CA ALA A 873 7.91 -24.09 2.01
C ALA A 873 8.84 -24.58 0.89
N ARG A 874 8.73 -23.99 -0.31
CA ARG A 874 9.57 -24.34 -1.46
C ARG A 874 11.04 -23.97 -1.27
N LEU A 875 11.34 -22.76 -0.80
CA LEU A 875 12.71 -22.23 -0.75
C LEU A 875 13.46 -22.58 0.54
N PHE A 876 12.77 -22.68 1.69
CA PHE A 876 13.41 -22.74 3.02
C PHE A 876 13.28 -24.10 3.71
N LEU A 877 12.23 -24.88 3.42
CA LEU A 877 11.93 -26.11 4.17
C LEU A 877 12.38 -27.38 3.46
N THR A 878 12.76 -28.40 4.24
CA THR A 878 12.78 -29.80 3.78
C THR A 878 11.36 -30.35 3.69
N GLU A 879 11.19 -31.50 3.03
CA GLU A 879 9.87 -32.16 2.96
C GLU A 879 9.32 -32.53 4.36
N GLU A 880 10.19 -32.99 5.27
CA GLU A 880 9.81 -33.29 6.65
C GLU A 880 9.37 -32.03 7.42
N GLN A 881 10.08 -30.92 7.25
CA GLN A 881 9.72 -29.65 7.86
C GLN A 881 8.41 -29.08 7.29
N ARG A 882 8.18 -29.23 5.99
CA ARG A 882 6.92 -28.85 5.34
C ARG A 882 5.75 -29.64 5.91
N GLN A 883 5.88 -30.95 6.01
CA GLN A 883 4.84 -31.82 6.62
C GLN A 883 4.57 -31.45 8.08
N SER A 884 5.62 -31.07 8.83
CA SER A 884 5.45 -30.57 10.20
C SER A 884 4.65 -29.27 10.25
N LEU A 885 4.94 -28.32 9.35
CA LEU A 885 4.21 -27.05 9.27
C LEU A 885 2.75 -27.27 8.84
N ASP A 886 2.51 -28.14 7.87
CA ASP A 886 1.16 -28.52 7.44
C ASP A 886 0.37 -29.12 8.60
N ALA A 887 0.96 -30.06 9.35
CA ALA A 887 0.32 -30.65 10.53
C ALA A 887 0.03 -29.62 11.63
N GLN A 888 0.92 -28.64 11.83
CA GLN A 888 0.69 -27.56 12.79
C GLN A 888 -0.48 -26.65 12.38
N TRP A 889 -0.57 -26.29 11.10
CA TRP A 889 -1.72 -25.53 10.57
C TRP A 889 -3.03 -26.31 10.69
N ASP A 890 -3.03 -27.60 10.35
CA ASP A 890 -4.20 -28.45 10.45
C ASP A 890 -4.69 -28.58 11.89
N GLU A 891 -3.77 -28.78 12.85
CA GLU A 891 -4.11 -28.79 14.27
C GLU A 891 -4.64 -27.42 14.72
N PHE A 892 -3.96 -26.34 14.37
CA PHE A 892 -4.36 -24.99 14.73
C PHE A 892 -5.78 -24.66 14.24
N LEU A 893 -6.08 -24.90 12.96
CA LEU A 893 -7.39 -24.61 12.37
C LEU A 893 -8.49 -25.50 12.97
N PHE A 894 -8.17 -26.77 13.25
CA PHE A 894 -9.08 -27.68 13.96
C PHE A 894 -9.39 -27.16 15.36
N VAL A 895 -8.37 -26.85 16.16
CA VAL A 895 -8.52 -26.35 17.53
C VAL A 895 -9.25 -25.02 17.55
N ALA A 896 -9.03 -24.13 16.59
CA ALA A 896 -9.73 -22.85 16.48
C ALA A 896 -11.20 -22.99 16.06
N HIS A 897 -11.66 -24.19 15.70
CA HIS A 897 -12.96 -24.48 15.11
C HIS A 897 -13.26 -23.61 13.87
N GLU A 898 -12.23 -23.28 13.09
CA GLU A 898 -12.30 -22.30 12.02
C GLU A 898 -13.41 -22.60 11.00
N PRO A 899 -13.60 -23.85 10.50
CA PRO A 899 -14.65 -24.14 9.52
C PRO A 899 -16.06 -23.82 10.03
N THR A 900 -16.34 -24.08 11.31
CA THR A 900 -17.66 -23.77 11.89
C THR A 900 -17.85 -22.28 12.14
N ARG A 901 -16.79 -21.58 12.53
CA ARG A 901 -16.81 -20.12 12.72
C ARG A 901 -16.97 -19.38 11.41
N TYR A 902 -16.37 -19.89 10.33
CA TYR A 902 -16.54 -19.34 9.00
C TYR A 902 -18.01 -19.31 8.58
N VAL A 903 -18.75 -20.40 8.80
CA VAL A 903 -20.20 -20.46 8.52
C VAL A 903 -20.97 -19.40 9.31
N VAL A 904 -20.69 -19.26 10.61
CA VAL A 904 -21.36 -18.28 11.48
C VAL A 904 -21.04 -16.85 11.05
N ALA A 905 -19.76 -16.55 10.79
CA ALA A 905 -19.32 -15.24 10.33
C ALA A 905 -19.95 -14.90 8.97
N PHE A 906 -20.02 -15.88 8.06
CA PHE A 906 -20.67 -15.74 6.77
C PHE A 906 -22.16 -15.42 6.91
N GLU A 907 -22.93 -16.16 7.73
CA GLU A 907 -24.35 -15.88 7.95
C GLU A 907 -24.59 -14.47 8.50
N GLN A 908 -23.76 -14.03 9.46
CA GLN A 908 -23.85 -12.69 10.04
C GLN A 908 -23.54 -11.60 9.01
N ILE A 909 -22.47 -11.77 8.23
CA ILE A 909 -22.06 -10.83 7.19
C ILE A 909 -23.10 -10.80 6.06
N TYR A 910 -23.63 -11.94 5.66
CA TYR A 910 -24.71 -12.03 4.66
C TYR A 910 -25.96 -11.26 5.12
N GLN A 911 -26.42 -11.48 6.36
CA GLN A 911 -27.59 -10.78 6.90
C GLN A 911 -27.39 -9.28 7.03
N PHE A 912 -26.18 -8.83 7.35
CA PHE A 912 -25.84 -7.41 7.46
C PHE A 912 -25.68 -6.75 6.07
N ALA A 913 -24.90 -7.37 5.18
CA ALA A 913 -24.57 -6.81 3.88
C ALA A 913 -25.75 -6.79 2.91
N THR A 914 -26.68 -7.76 2.99
CA THR A 914 -27.90 -7.74 2.16
C THR A 914 -28.83 -6.55 2.43
N GLN A 915 -28.65 -5.82 3.55
CA GLN A 915 -29.44 -4.63 3.89
C GLN A 915 -28.78 -3.32 3.40
N ASP A 916 -27.47 -3.16 3.60
CA ASP A 916 -26.77 -1.88 3.36
C ASP A 916 -25.78 -1.89 2.18
N ARG A 917 -25.18 -3.05 1.86
CA ARG A 917 -24.12 -3.21 0.85
C ARG A 917 -24.23 -4.57 0.13
N PRO A 918 -25.26 -4.80 -0.70
CA PRO A 918 -25.41 -6.09 -1.39
C PRO A 918 -24.24 -6.43 -2.33
N ASP A 919 -23.43 -5.44 -2.71
CA ASP A 919 -22.23 -5.59 -3.57
C ASP A 919 -21.01 -6.24 -2.89
N ILE A 920 -21.03 -6.46 -1.57
CA ILE A 920 -19.94 -7.12 -0.83
C ILE A 920 -20.24 -8.58 -0.47
N VAL A 921 -21.42 -9.10 -0.86
CA VAL A 921 -21.84 -10.48 -0.62
C VAL A 921 -21.33 -11.38 -1.77
N LYS A 922 -20.57 -12.44 -1.44
CA LYS A 922 -20.16 -13.46 -2.42
C LYS A 922 -21.35 -14.34 -2.79
N GLU A 923 -21.57 -14.62 -4.08
CA GLU A 923 -22.39 -15.76 -4.49
C GLU A 923 -21.66 -17.05 -4.08
N LEU A 924 -22.33 -17.96 -3.38
CA LEU A 924 -21.74 -19.24 -3.00
C LEU A 924 -21.33 -20.00 -4.26
N GLU A 925 -20.01 -20.16 -4.47
CA GLU A 925 -19.53 -21.23 -5.33
C GLU A 925 -19.95 -22.56 -4.68
N PRO A 926 -20.47 -23.53 -5.45
CA PRO A 926 -20.80 -24.84 -4.91
C PRO A 926 -19.55 -25.42 -4.23
N LEU A 927 -19.70 -25.92 -2.99
CA LEU A 927 -18.71 -26.80 -2.36
C LEU A 927 -18.43 -27.95 -3.34
N GLU A 928 -17.27 -27.92 -4.02
CA GLU A 928 -16.73 -28.84 -5.03
C GLU A 928 -17.69 -29.74 -5.82
N ALA A 929 -17.50 -29.79 -7.15
CA ALA A 929 -18.20 -30.73 -8.02
C ALA A 929 -17.91 -32.20 -7.63
N GLY A 930 -18.74 -32.80 -6.79
CA GLY A 930 -18.62 -34.21 -6.41
C GLY A 930 -19.21 -34.63 -5.07
N VAL A 931 -19.51 -33.71 -4.15
CA VAL A 931 -20.14 -34.07 -2.87
C VAL A 931 -21.65 -33.82 -2.98
N ARG A 932 -22.42 -34.91 -3.14
CA ARG A 932 -23.89 -34.94 -3.06
C ARG A 932 -24.33 -35.56 -1.74
#